data_AF-A0AAE1CVU9-F1
#
_entry.id   AF-A0AAE1CVU9-F1
#
_cell.length_a   1.000
_cell.length_b   1.000
_cell.length_c   1.000
_cell.angle_alpha   90.00
_cell.angle_beta   90.00
_cell.angle_gamma   90.00
#
_symmetry.space_group_name_H-M   'P 1'
#
loop_
_entity.id
_entity.type
_entity.pdbx_description
1 polymer ?
#
loop_
_entity_poly.entity_id
_entity_poly.type
_entity_poly.pdbx_seq_one_letter_code
_entity_poly.pdbx_strand_id
1 'polypeptide(L)'
;MSNIPEECKVKYNFLGKSGLKVSNICLGTLTFGETPVGRPGQCDESLSHQILNRFAAWGGNFVDTADFYGLGNSEIVVGSWLERQTREDFVVATKCRYDMNQNVNSVGLSRRHITKSIEDSLKRLHTDYVDVYHTHLFDNATPLEETYRALDDLVRCGKVRYVGVSNVTGWQLQKIVDTQRQLGLNPIVSLQQQYSLASRDSELEPFQVCKNEGIGVLPWSPLKGGLLTGKMKRGEKPTEGRVGWVAQDEQQSVQSHPLWRTLPEKMFDIVDTAEAIGKTKGRTIAQVSIRWLLQRDVTTSVIIGATSLAQLDQNMAVNGWSLSADEMAQLDEVSTPVLPYPYEMVFRMNTGKVTVKAGLTVTSHGNMANIPEESKVKYTFLGKSGLKVSNICLGTLTFGETPVGRPGQCDESLSHQILNRFADWGGNFVDTADFYGLGNSEIVVGSWLERQTREDFVVATKCRANMGYNVNSVGLSRRHITKSIEDSLQRLHTDYVDVYQTHCFDNATPLEETYRTLDDLVRCGKVRYVGVSNVTGWQLQKIVDTQRQLGLNPIVSLQQQYSLVSRDSELEPFQVCKNEGIGVLPWSPLKGGLLTGKVKRGEKPSEGRLGWVAQDERRTKQSHPLWRAVPEKVFDIIDKAEAIGKTHGRTIAQVSIRWLLQRDVTTSVIIGATSLAQLDQNMAVNGWSLSSDEMAQLDELSTPDLPYPYEMVFRMNSNRFGLTREGQIAVPRVTVCFRTPSQAQRELAKRRLIPVSVRVIHGSDQPVITLSKVKVHNFSSLDRFRTRPLARPPSREIDLTVTSSTALPVSSDPLNRLTPRRPVLPPSMSSRHQNEPLLTSKRTIPGQRNYNTVQVSEADRMFKLKLVETCAHQILKAELDNVSYNANTCRELSQVIAGLIMDRLKSFSLSQYKLVCVVSIGSLKDRPAMQFGSRCLWNKATDNFVSVKYTNTSVFAVAMIYGLYFD
;
A
#
# COMPACT_ATOMS: atom_id res chain seq x y z
N MET A 1 -33.51 14.66 25.02
CA MET A 1 -32.33 14.20 24.26
C MET A 1 -31.09 14.52 25.10
N SER A 2 -30.39 13.51 25.61
CA SER A 2 -29.17 13.71 26.42
C SER A 2 -28.08 14.38 25.59
N ASN A 3 -27.43 15.43 26.11
CA ASN A 3 -26.29 16.10 25.47
C ASN A 3 -25.11 15.13 25.29
N ILE A 4 -25.02 14.47 24.13
CA ILE A 4 -23.81 13.72 23.73
C ILE A 4 -22.75 14.78 23.38
N PRO A 5 -21.58 14.80 24.05
CA PRO A 5 -20.51 15.75 23.72
C PRO A 5 -20.09 15.62 22.26
N GLU A 6 -19.77 16.74 21.60
CA GLU A 6 -19.46 16.76 20.16
C GLU A 6 -18.25 15.87 19.83
N GLU A 7 -17.26 15.83 20.72
CA GLU A 7 -16.06 15.00 20.63
C GLU A 7 -16.35 13.49 20.72
N CYS A 8 -17.51 13.11 21.28
CA CYS A 8 -17.95 11.73 21.44
C CYS A 8 -18.88 11.26 20.31
N LYS A 9 -19.36 12.17 19.43
CA LYS A 9 -20.16 11.79 18.26
C LYS A 9 -19.37 10.90 17.31
N VAL A 10 -20.09 10.12 16.50
CA VAL A 10 -19.47 9.25 15.51
C VAL A 10 -18.65 10.04 14.49
N LYS A 11 -17.60 9.39 13.99
CA LYS A 11 -16.80 9.89 12.87
C LYS A 11 -17.25 9.21 11.59
N TYR A 12 -16.97 9.81 10.45
CA TYR A 12 -17.34 9.26 9.14
C TYR A 12 -16.09 8.92 8.34
N ASN A 13 -16.10 7.75 7.71
CA ASN A 13 -15.02 7.24 6.86
C ASN A 13 -15.57 6.92 5.46
N PHE A 14 -14.73 7.02 4.44
CA PHE A 14 -15.07 6.48 3.11
C PHE A 14 -15.07 4.95 3.14
N LEU A 15 -16.04 4.33 2.46
CA LEU A 15 -16.10 2.88 2.33
C LEU A 15 -15.14 2.40 1.25
N GLY A 16 -13.92 2.04 1.65
CA GLY A 16 -12.82 1.74 0.73
C GLY A 16 -12.48 2.94 -0.16
N LYS A 17 -12.17 2.70 -1.43
CA LYS A 17 -11.96 3.72 -2.48
C LYS A 17 -13.26 4.26 -3.09
N SER A 18 -14.42 3.99 -2.49
CA SER A 18 -15.71 4.52 -2.97
C SER A 18 -15.96 5.95 -2.50
N GLY A 19 -16.95 6.62 -3.11
CA GLY A 19 -17.43 7.93 -2.68
C GLY A 19 -18.42 7.91 -1.50
N LEU A 20 -18.80 6.72 -1.02
CA LEU A 20 -19.79 6.55 0.06
C LEU A 20 -19.15 6.77 1.43
N LYS A 21 -19.77 7.58 2.29
CA LYS A 21 -19.36 7.77 3.68
C LYS A 21 -20.23 7.00 4.64
N VAL A 22 -19.59 6.29 5.56
CA VAL A 22 -20.25 5.52 6.62
C VAL A 22 -19.72 5.95 7.99
N SER A 23 -20.57 5.92 9.00
CA SER A 23 -20.16 6.08 10.39
C SER A 23 -19.13 5.01 10.75
N ASN A 24 -18.12 5.38 11.54
CA ASN A 24 -17.04 4.49 11.98
C ASN A 24 -17.54 3.34 12.87
N ILE A 25 -18.78 3.44 13.35
CA ILE A 25 -19.55 2.34 13.93
C ILE A 25 -20.71 2.00 13.01
N CYS A 26 -20.89 0.71 12.74
CA CYS A 26 -22.02 0.15 12.02
C CYS A 26 -22.91 -0.60 13.02
N LEU A 27 -24.22 -0.40 12.98
CA LEU A 27 -25.16 -1.13 13.84
C LEU A 27 -25.61 -2.42 13.15
N GLY A 28 -25.15 -3.56 13.68
CA GLY A 28 -25.56 -4.89 13.24
C GLY A 28 -26.86 -5.34 13.91
N THR A 29 -27.80 -5.80 13.09
CA THR A 29 -29.21 -6.03 13.50
C THR A 29 -29.58 -7.51 13.66
N LEU A 30 -28.59 -8.40 13.78
CA LEU A 30 -28.80 -9.86 13.92
C LEU A 30 -29.76 -10.24 15.07
N THR A 31 -29.83 -9.40 16.11
CA THR A 31 -30.70 -9.61 17.29
C THR A 31 -32.06 -8.92 17.18
N PHE A 32 -32.36 -8.23 16.09
CA PHE A 32 -33.61 -7.48 15.93
C PHE A 32 -34.70 -8.35 15.33
N GLY A 33 -35.89 -8.27 15.93
CA GLY A 33 -37.05 -9.07 15.57
C GLY A 33 -37.05 -10.44 16.26
N GLU A 34 -38.26 -10.92 16.54
CA GLU A 34 -38.49 -12.27 17.05
C GLU A 34 -38.13 -13.33 16.00
N THR A 35 -37.67 -14.51 16.42
CA THR A 35 -37.45 -15.63 15.51
C THR A 35 -38.17 -16.88 15.99
N PRO A 36 -38.59 -17.78 15.08
CA PRO A 36 -39.30 -19.02 15.46
C PRO A 36 -38.55 -19.91 16.47
N VAL A 37 -37.22 -19.80 16.52
CA VAL A 37 -36.34 -20.66 17.34
C VAL A 37 -35.83 -19.98 18.62
N GLY A 38 -36.24 -18.73 18.89
CA GLY A 38 -35.85 -17.94 20.07
C GLY A 38 -34.34 -17.89 20.34
N ARG A 39 -33.60 -16.95 19.72
CA ARG A 39 -32.18 -16.77 20.06
C ARG A 39 -32.03 -15.93 21.34
N PRO A 40 -31.06 -16.26 22.22
CA PRO A 40 -30.76 -15.44 23.39
C PRO A 40 -30.40 -14.00 23.00
N GLY A 41 -31.03 -13.03 23.66
CA GLY A 41 -30.78 -11.60 23.45
C GLY A 41 -31.52 -10.97 22.27
N GLN A 42 -32.62 -11.57 21.81
CA GLN A 42 -33.50 -10.93 20.82
C GLN A 42 -34.18 -9.68 21.37
N CYS A 43 -34.30 -8.68 20.50
CA CYS A 43 -35.06 -7.47 20.74
C CYS A 43 -36.37 -7.57 19.96
N ASP A 44 -37.49 -7.32 20.64
CA ASP A 44 -38.74 -7.06 19.94
C ASP A 44 -38.63 -5.81 19.04
N GLU A 45 -39.63 -5.58 18.21
CA GLU A 45 -39.63 -4.43 17.29
C GLU A 45 -39.52 -3.09 18.04
N SER A 46 -40.22 -2.94 19.16
CA SER A 46 -40.23 -1.70 19.97
C SER A 46 -38.84 -1.34 20.49
N LEU A 47 -38.15 -2.29 21.12
CA LEU A 47 -36.79 -2.09 21.61
C LEU A 47 -35.80 -1.90 20.45
N SER A 48 -35.98 -2.64 19.35
CA SER A 48 -35.15 -2.48 18.15
C SER A 48 -35.23 -1.06 17.59
N HIS A 49 -36.45 -0.49 17.47
CA HIS A 49 -36.66 0.90 17.05
C HIS A 49 -36.04 1.90 18.04
N GLN A 50 -36.15 1.65 19.34
CA GLN A 50 -35.49 2.51 20.35
C GLN A 50 -33.96 2.51 20.18
N ILE A 51 -33.35 1.35 19.93
CA ILE A 51 -31.91 1.21 19.68
C ILE A 51 -31.52 1.92 18.37
N LEU A 52 -32.29 1.76 17.29
CA LEU A 52 -32.05 2.46 16.02
C LEU A 52 -32.13 3.99 16.16
N ASN A 53 -33.19 4.48 16.81
CA ASN A 53 -33.34 5.91 17.11
C ASN A 53 -32.19 6.45 17.97
N ARG A 54 -31.74 5.66 18.96
CA ARG A 54 -30.61 6.04 19.79
C ARG A 54 -29.30 6.07 18.99
N PHE A 55 -29.07 5.09 18.12
CA PHE A 55 -27.91 5.06 17.23
C PHE A 55 -27.89 6.27 16.27
N ALA A 56 -29.03 6.61 15.66
CA ALA A 56 -29.18 7.81 14.85
C ALA A 56 -28.90 9.10 15.67
N ALA A 57 -29.36 9.16 16.92
CA ALA A 57 -29.09 10.30 17.81
C ALA A 57 -27.59 10.47 18.16
N TRP A 58 -26.79 9.39 18.12
CA TRP A 58 -25.33 9.45 18.20
C TRP A 58 -24.66 9.95 16.90
N GLY A 59 -25.46 10.19 15.85
CA GLY A 59 -25.03 10.54 14.50
C GLY A 59 -24.70 9.31 13.64
N GLY A 60 -24.98 8.09 14.12
CA GLY A 60 -24.73 6.87 13.37
C GLY A 60 -25.63 6.78 12.13
N ASN A 61 -25.05 6.44 10.98
CA ASN A 61 -25.80 6.34 9.73
C ASN A 61 -25.75 4.95 9.09
N PHE A 62 -24.87 4.05 9.53
CA PHE A 62 -24.63 2.78 8.85
C PHE A 62 -25.27 1.60 9.58
N VAL A 63 -26.25 0.95 8.95
CA VAL A 63 -27.02 -0.19 9.50
C VAL A 63 -26.77 -1.44 8.66
N ASP A 64 -26.43 -2.54 9.33
CA ASP A 64 -26.17 -3.85 8.73
C ASP A 64 -27.25 -4.86 9.11
N THR A 65 -27.85 -5.50 8.11
CA THR A 65 -28.82 -6.59 8.26
C THR A 65 -28.55 -7.72 7.24
N ALA A 66 -29.39 -8.75 7.16
CA ALA A 66 -29.34 -9.77 6.12
C ALA A 66 -30.71 -10.44 5.97
N ASP A 67 -30.99 -10.96 4.79
CA ASP A 67 -32.17 -11.80 4.53
C ASP A 67 -32.31 -12.94 5.55
N PHE A 68 -31.21 -13.60 5.89
CA PHE A 68 -31.20 -14.74 6.79
C PHE A 68 -31.41 -14.36 8.27
N TYR A 69 -31.26 -13.08 8.65
CA TYR A 69 -31.39 -12.67 10.04
C TYR A 69 -32.86 -12.72 10.47
N GLY A 70 -33.17 -13.73 11.29
CA GLY A 70 -34.54 -14.04 11.66
C GLY A 70 -35.43 -14.42 10.48
N LEU A 71 -34.86 -15.03 9.43
CA LEU A 71 -35.56 -15.40 8.20
C LEU A 71 -36.34 -14.23 7.59
N GLY A 72 -35.71 -13.06 7.57
CA GLY A 72 -36.23 -11.81 7.00
C GLY A 72 -36.77 -10.84 8.04
N ASN A 73 -37.02 -11.28 9.29
CA ASN A 73 -37.66 -10.41 10.28
C ASN A 73 -36.79 -9.20 10.68
N SER A 74 -35.47 -9.35 10.69
CA SER A 74 -34.55 -8.24 10.93
C SER A 74 -34.70 -7.14 9.86
N GLU A 75 -34.81 -7.52 8.59
CA GLU A 75 -35.06 -6.58 7.49
C GLU A 75 -36.42 -5.89 7.62
N ILE A 76 -37.46 -6.61 8.07
CA ILE A 76 -38.80 -6.05 8.31
C ILE A 76 -38.76 -4.96 9.39
N VAL A 77 -38.10 -5.25 10.53
CA VAL A 77 -37.96 -4.29 11.63
C VAL A 77 -37.17 -3.05 11.20
N VAL A 78 -36.10 -3.22 10.42
CA VAL A 78 -35.34 -2.10 9.86
C VAL A 78 -36.18 -1.31 8.84
N GLY A 79 -36.94 -2.00 7.99
CA GLY A 79 -37.82 -1.37 6.99
C GLY A 79 -38.91 -0.52 7.62
N SER A 80 -39.63 -1.06 8.62
CA SER A 80 -40.67 -0.31 9.34
C SER A 80 -40.12 0.90 10.10
N TRP A 81 -38.86 0.86 10.52
CA TRP A 81 -38.16 2.00 11.09
C TRP A 81 -37.78 3.04 10.01
N LEU A 82 -37.27 2.61 8.86
CA LEU A 82 -36.84 3.45 7.74
C LEU A 82 -37.98 4.27 7.14
N GLU A 83 -39.22 3.76 7.13
CA GLU A 83 -40.41 4.51 6.69
C GLU A 83 -40.61 5.83 7.45
N ARG A 84 -40.05 5.93 8.66
CA ARG A 84 -40.15 7.11 9.52
C ARG A 84 -38.92 8.00 9.47
N GLN A 85 -37.96 7.68 8.61
CA GLN A 85 -36.69 8.40 8.45
C GLN A 85 -36.60 9.07 7.07
N THR A 86 -35.66 10.00 6.92
CA THR A 86 -35.16 10.41 5.61
C THR A 86 -34.22 9.31 5.09
N ARG A 87 -34.59 8.60 4.03
CA ARG A 87 -33.84 7.43 3.53
C ARG A 87 -32.38 7.76 3.20
N GLU A 88 -32.11 8.96 2.71
CA GLU A 88 -30.79 9.47 2.30
C GLU A 88 -29.85 9.71 3.49
N ASP A 89 -30.37 9.84 4.70
CA ASP A 89 -29.56 10.04 5.90
C ASP A 89 -28.88 8.74 6.36
N PHE A 90 -29.33 7.57 5.86
CA PHE A 90 -28.87 6.26 6.29
C PHE A 90 -28.26 5.45 5.15
N VAL A 91 -27.24 4.67 5.51
CA VAL A 91 -26.62 3.66 4.66
C VAL A 91 -27.09 2.29 5.15
N VAL A 92 -27.76 1.53 4.29
CA VAL A 92 -28.30 0.21 4.60
C VAL A 92 -27.50 -0.86 3.85
N ALA A 93 -26.84 -1.73 4.61
CA ALA A 93 -26.21 -2.94 4.08
C ALA A 93 -27.09 -4.16 4.35
N THR A 94 -27.33 -4.96 3.31
CA THR A 94 -27.93 -6.30 3.47
C THR A 94 -27.14 -7.34 2.67
N LYS A 95 -27.49 -8.61 2.84
CA LYS A 95 -26.73 -9.75 2.31
C LYS A 95 -27.66 -10.81 1.78
N CYS A 96 -27.17 -11.59 0.81
CA CYS A 96 -27.80 -12.84 0.39
C CYS A 96 -26.78 -13.96 0.27
N ARG A 97 -27.27 -15.20 0.42
CA ARG A 97 -26.65 -16.46 -0.02
C ARG A 97 -27.31 -17.66 0.67
N TYR A 98 -27.74 -17.52 1.92
CA TYR A 98 -28.22 -18.65 2.71
C TYR A 98 -29.58 -19.12 2.25
N ASP A 99 -29.93 -20.36 2.61
CA ASP A 99 -31.22 -20.93 2.26
C ASP A 99 -32.35 -20.22 3.02
N MET A 100 -33.28 -19.65 2.25
CA MET A 100 -34.44 -18.90 2.77
C MET A 100 -35.75 -19.70 2.77
N ASN A 101 -35.87 -20.78 1.98
CA ASN A 101 -37.14 -21.50 1.85
C ASN A 101 -37.05 -22.99 1.43
N GLN A 102 -35.89 -23.63 1.58
CA GLN A 102 -35.67 -25.06 1.32
C GLN A 102 -35.88 -25.49 -0.14
N ASN A 103 -35.97 -24.53 -1.07
CA ASN A 103 -35.94 -24.81 -2.49
C ASN A 103 -34.48 -25.04 -2.94
N VAL A 104 -34.28 -25.93 -3.91
CA VAL A 104 -32.93 -26.19 -4.45
C VAL A 104 -32.23 -24.94 -5.01
N ASN A 105 -32.99 -23.90 -5.40
CA ASN A 105 -32.49 -22.62 -5.92
C ASN A 105 -32.66 -21.44 -4.93
N SER A 106 -32.98 -21.69 -3.66
CA SER A 106 -33.09 -20.64 -2.63
C SER A 106 -31.81 -20.41 -1.83
N VAL A 107 -30.68 -20.88 -2.34
CA VAL A 107 -29.35 -20.78 -1.71
C VAL A 107 -28.29 -20.52 -2.79
N GLY A 108 -27.12 -20.03 -2.37
CA GLY A 108 -25.96 -19.81 -3.24
C GLY A 108 -25.94 -18.40 -3.84
N LEU A 109 -25.13 -18.21 -4.88
CA LEU A 109 -24.91 -16.93 -5.54
C LEU A 109 -25.18 -16.99 -7.06
N SER A 110 -26.07 -17.89 -7.47
CA SER A 110 -26.60 -17.90 -8.83
C SER A 110 -27.33 -16.59 -9.13
N ARG A 111 -27.38 -16.19 -10.40
CA ARG A 111 -28.13 -15.00 -10.84
C ARG A 111 -29.58 -15.04 -10.37
N ARG A 112 -30.23 -16.22 -10.46
CA ARG A 112 -31.61 -16.42 -10.02
C ARG A 112 -31.79 -16.08 -8.55
N HIS A 113 -30.94 -16.63 -7.69
CA HIS A 113 -31.06 -16.40 -6.25
C HIS A 113 -30.76 -14.94 -5.89
N ILE A 114 -29.67 -14.37 -6.41
CA ILE A 114 -29.29 -12.96 -6.18
C ILE A 114 -30.43 -12.00 -6.56
N THR A 115 -31.00 -12.16 -7.76
CA THR A 115 -32.08 -11.27 -8.23
C THR A 115 -33.35 -11.43 -7.40
N LYS A 116 -33.73 -12.66 -7.02
CA LYS A 116 -34.92 -12.88 -6.19
C LYS A 116 -34.72 -12.36 -4.77
N SER A 117 -33.56 -12.60 -4.17
CA SER A 117 -33.26 -12.20 -2.80
C SER A 117 -33.25 -10.68 -2.64
N ILE A 118 -32.67 -9.93 -3.59
CA ILE A 118 -32.72 -8.46 -3.50
C ILE A 118 -34.14 -7.93 -3.64
N GLU A 119 -34.98 -8.50 -4.53
CA GLU A 119 -36.37 -8.08 -4.68
C GLU A 119 -37.19 -8.30 -3.41
N ASP A 120 -36.94 -9.40 -2.71
CA ASP A 120 -37.60 -9.66 -1.44
C ASP A 120 -37.04 -8.79 -0.32
N SER A 121 -35.73 -8.55 -0.27
CA SER A 121 -35.11 -7.64 0.70
C SER A 121 -35.62 -6.22 0.56
N LEU A 122 -35.75 -5.69 -0.67
CA LEU A 122 -36.30 -4.35 -0.91
C LEU A 122 -37.74 -4.22 -0.41
N LYS A 123 -38.56 -5.27 -0.61
CA LYS A 123 -39.92 -5.34 -0.06
C LYS A 123 -39.93 -5.35 1.46
N ARG A 124 -39.04 -6.09 2.12
CA ARG A 124 -38.95 -6.14 3.59
C ARG A 124 -38.37 -4.84 4.18
N LEU A 125 -37.44 -4.21 3.49
CA LEU A 125 -36.80 -2.96 3.90
C LEU A 125 -37.61 -1.69 3.53
N HIS A 126 -38.73 -1.85 2.82
CA HIS A 126 -39.63 -0.77 2.42
C HIS A 126 -38.86 0.36 1.68
N THR A 127 -37.98 -0.03 0.75
CA THR A 127 -37.14 0.92 -0.01
C THR A 127 -36.86 0.41 -1.43
N ASP A 128 -36.57 1.32 -2.36
CA ASP A 128 -36.28 0.99 -3.75
C ASP A 128 -34.83 0.57 -3.98
N TYR A 129 -33.94 0.82 -3.01
CA TYR A 129 -32.53 0.46 -3.11
C TYR A 129 -31.87 0.14 -1.77
N VAL A 130 -30.85 -0.71 -1.82
CA VAL A 130 -29.87 -0.86 -0.74
C VAL A 130 -28.56 -0.19 -1.11
N ASP A 131 -27.86 0.37 -0.11
CA ASP A 131 -26.61 1.06 -0.35
C ASP A 131 -25.48 0.06 -0.60
N VAL A 132 -25.40 -1.00 0.20
CA VAL A 132 -24.40 -2.04 0.02
C VAL A 132 -25.08 -3.41 0.02
N TYR A 133 -24.84 -4.19 -1.03
CA TYR A 133 -25.30 -5.58 -1.10
C TYR A 133 -24.11 -6.53 -1.02
N HIS A 134 -24.05 -7.33 0.04
CA HIS A 134 -22.96 -8.28 0.26
C HIS A 134 -23.34 -9.69 -0.16
N THR A 135 -22.41 -10.39 -0.80
CA THR A 135 -22.44 -11.85 -0.84
C THR A 135 -22.08 -12.38 0.56
N HIS A 136 -22.97 -13.13 1.21
CA HIS A 136 -22.82 -13.47 2.63
C HIS A 136 -21.70 -14.52 2.90
N LEU A 137 -21.35 -15.34 1.90
CA LEU A 137 -20.21 -16.26 1.88
C LEU A 137 -19.78 -16.46 0.41
N PHE A 138 -18.56 -16.91 0.16
CA PHE A 138 -18.17 -17.44 -1.15
C PHE A 138 -19.04 -18.64 -1.56
N ASP A 139 -19.43 -18.70 -2.83
CA ASP A 139 -20.13 -19.84 -3.43
C ASP A 139 -19.23 -20.51 -4.48
N ASN A 140 -18.80 -21.74 -4.22
CA ASN A 140 -17.96 -22.51 -5.14
C ASN A 140 -18.75 -23.08 -6.33
N ALA A 141 -20.09 -23.14 -6.24
CA ALA A 141 -20.91 -23.78 -7.26
C ALA A 141 -21.21 -22.83 -8.44
N THR A 142 -21.28 -21.53 -8.18
CA THR A 142 -21.60 -20.53 -9.20
C THR A 142 -20.33 -19.92 -9.81
N PRO A 143 -20.19 -19.84 -11.14
CA PRO A 143 -19.10 -19.11 -11.78
C PRO A 143 -19.07 -17.64 -11.34
N LEU A 144 -17.88 -17.10 -11.07
CA LEU A 144 -17.73 -15.71 -10.62
C LEU A 144 -18.28 -14.73 -11.64
N GLU A 145 -18.10 -14.99 -12.93
CA GLU A 145 -18.60 -14.18 -14.03
C GLU A 145 -20.12 -14.05 -13.99
N GLU A 146 -20.84 -15.11 -13.61
CA GLU A 146 -22.29 -15.06 -13.47
C GLU A 146 -22.69 -14.21 -12.25
N THR A 147 -22.15 -14.53 -11.08
CA THR A 147 -22.44 -13.84 -9.81
C THR A 147 -22.18 -12.34 -9.93
N TYR A 148 -21.01 -11.94 -10.41
CA TYR A 148 -20.63 -10.53 -10.43
C TYR A 148 -21.27 -9.76 -11.58
N ARG A 149 -21.61 -10.39 -12.72
CA ARG A 149 -22.50 -9.74 -13.70
C ARG A 149 -23.90 -9.53 -13.14
N ALA A 150 -24.45 -10.47 -12.37
CA ALA A 150 -25.78 -10.31 -11.77
C ALA A 150 -25.80 -9.15 -10.77
N LEU A 151 -24.78 -9.04 -9.91
CA LEU A 151 -24.62 -7.91 -8.98
C LEU A 151 -24.42 -6.59 -9.72
N ASP A 152 -23.62 -6.58 -10.79
CA ASP A 152 -23.38 -5.40 -11.62
C ASP A 152 -24.65 -4.92 -12.35
N ASP A 153 -25.49 -5.83 -12.83
CA ASP A 153 -26.80 -5.50 -13.42
C ASP A 153 -27.75 -4.88 -12.38
N LEU A 154 -27.68 -5.32 -11.11
CA LEU A 154 -28.43 -4.71 -10.01
C LEU A 154 -27.95 -3.29 -9.66
N VAL A 155 -26.64 -3.03 -9.83
CA VAL A 155 -26.09 -1.66 -9.73
C VAL A 155 -26.60 -0.81 -10.88
N ARG A 156 -26.53 -1.30 -12.12
CA ARG A 156 -27.00 -0.58 -13.32
C ARG A 156 -28.49 -0.23 -13.26
N CYS A 157 -29.33 -1.13 -12.74
CA CYS A 157 -30.77 -0.87 -12.62
C CYS A 157 -31.16 -0.09 -11.36
N GLY A 158 -30.18 0.29 -10.52
CA GLY A 158 -30.42 1.15 -9.36
C GLY A 158 -31.07 0.44 -8.16
N LYS A 159 -31.12 -0.90 -8.11
CA LYS A 159 -31.56 -1.64 -6.92
C LYS A 159 -30.46 -1.73 -5.84
N VAL A 160 -29.20 -1.64 -6.26
CA VAL A 160 -28.01 -1.66 -5.40
C VAL A 160 -27.15 -0.46 -5.74
N ARG A 161 -26.50 0.19 -4.76
CA ARG A 161 -25.52 1.27 -5.02
C ARG A 161 -24.09 0.74 -5.09
N TYR A 162 -23.72 -0.13 -4.16
CA TYR A 162 -22.39 -0.71 -4.04
C TYR A 162 -22.45 -2.21 -3.73
N VAL A 163 -21.43 -2.94 -4.18
CA VAL A 163 -21.29 -4.37 -3.93
C VAL A 163 -20.22 -4.60 -2.86
N GLY A 164 -20.50 -5.49 -1.92
CA GLY A 164 -19.52 -5.97 -0.95
C GLY A 164 -19.47 -7.49 -0.93
N VAL A 165 -18.52 -8.02 -0.15
CA VAL A 165 -18.40 -9.46 0.08
C VAL A 165 -18.23 -9.73 1.57
N SER A 166 -18.60 -10.92 2.02
CA SER A 166 -18.42 -11.36 3.41
C SER A 166 -17.82 -12.75 3.43
N ASN A 167 -16.95 -13.00 4.41
CA ASN A 167 -16.41 -14.35 4.69
C ASN A 167 -15.69 -14.99 3.48
N VAL A 168 -14.78 -14.27 2.85
CA VAL A 168 -13.94 -14.77 1.74
C VAL A 168 -12.48 -14.92 2.17
N THR A 169 -11.79 -15.91 1.61
CA THR A 169 -10.33 -16.08 1.75
C THR A 169 -9.57 -15.11 0.83
N GLY A 170 -8.26 -14.96 1.03
CA GLY A 170 -7.44 -14.02 0.25
C GLY A 170 -7.46 -14.30 -1.24
N TRP A 171 -7.20 -15.54 -1.65
CA TRP A 171 -7.24 -15.93 -3.07
C TRP A 171 -8.63 -15.76 -3.70
N GLN A 172 -9.71 -16.05 -2.95
CA GLN A 172 -11.09 -15.85 -3.43
C GLN A 172 -11.35 -14.37 -3.70
N LEU A 173 -10.99 -13.52 -2.74
CA LEU A 173 -11.15 -12.07 -2.83
C LEU A 173 -10.37 -11.51 -4.02
N GLN A 174 -9.11 -11.93 -4.21
CA GLN A 174 -8.31 -11.48 -5.36
C GLN A 174 -8.92 -11.95 -6.68
N LYS A 175 -9.36 -13.22 -6.77
CA LYS A 175 -9.98 -13.74 -7.99
C LYS A 175 -11.27 -13.00 -8.36
N ILE A 176 -12.05 -12.58 -7.36
CA ILE A 176 -13.22 -11.71 -7.57
C ILE A 176 -12.80 -10.38 -8.21
N VAL A 177 -11.81 -9.70 -7.62
CA VAL A 177 -11.30 -8.41 -8.13
C VAL A 177 -10.77 -8.54 -9.55
N ASP A 178 -9.99 -9.59 -9.83
CA ASP A 178 -9.42 -9.83 -11.15
C ASP A 178 -10.52 -10.11 -12.20
N THR A 179 -11.55 -10.88 -11.82
CA THR A 179 -12.72 -11.13 -12.68
C THR A 179 -13.47 -9.84 -13.01
N GLN A 180 -13.69 -8.97 -12.01
CA GLN A 180 -14.35 -7.67 -12.24
C GLN A 180 -13.53 -6.77 -13.17
N ARG A 181 -12.20 -6.73 -13.01
CA ARG A 181 -11.29 -5.98 -13.89
C ARG A 181 -11.32 -6.49 -15.32
N GLN A 182 -11.19 -7.80 -15.50
CA GLN A 182 -11.19 -8.43 -16.82
C GLN A 182 -12.50 -8.17 -17.59
N LEU A 183 -13.63 -8.11 -16.87
CA LEU A 183 -14.95 -7.91 -17.44
C LEU A 183 -15.41 -6.44 -17.47
N GLY A 184 -14.66 -5.50 -16.86
CA GLY A 184 -15.05 -4.10 -16.75
C GLY A 184 -16.29 -3.85 -15.88
N LEU A 185 -16.48 -4.63 -14.81
CA LEU A 185 -17.63 -4.52 -13.90
C LEU A 185 -17.37 -3.51 -12.77
N ASN A 186 -18.43 -3.05 -12.10
CA ASN A 186 -18.30 -2.23 -10.90
C ASN A 186 -17.50 -2.98 -9.81
N PRO A 187 -16.53 -2.32 -9.12
CA PRO A 187 -15.67 -2.96 -8.15
C PRO A 187 -16.42 -3.27 -6.84
N ILE A 188 -15.98 -4.31 -6.12
CA ILE A 188 -16.35 -4.49 -4.72
C ILE A 188 -15.72 -3.39 -3.86
N VAL A 189 -16.47 -2.83 -2.90
CA VAL A 189 -16.01 -1.70 -2.08
C VAL A 189 -15.81 -2.05 -0.61
N SER A 190 -16.34 -3.18 -0.15
CA SER A 190 -16.19 -3.60 1.25
C SER A 190 -16.09 -5.10 1.45
N LEU A 191 -15.38 -5.47 2.52
CA LEU A 191 -15.25 -6.83 3.04
C LEU A 191 -15.78 -6.87 4.47
N GLN A 192 -16.81 -7.67 4.73
CA GLN A 192 -17.21 -8.05 6.07
C GLN A 192 -16.49 -9.32 6.52
N GLN A 193 -15.76 -9.24 7.63
CA GLN A 193 -14.94 -10.35 8.10
C GLN A 193 -14.86 -10.41 9.62
N GLN A 194 -14.75 -11.62 10.19
CA GLN A 194 -14.53 -11.75 11.62
C GLN A 194 -13.19 -11.12 11.99
N TYR A 195 -13.20 -10.15 12.90
CA TYR A 195 -11.98 -9.52 13.37
C TYR A 195 -12.16 -8.90 14.76
N SER A 196 -11.26 -9.26 15.67
CA SER A 196 -11.22 -8.80 17.07
C SER A 196 -9.82 -9.06 17.65
N LEU A 197 -9.53 -8.57 18.86
CA LEU A 197 -8.30 -8.97 19.57
C LEU A 197 -8.18 -10.50 19.72
N ALA A 198 -9.31 -11.21 19.83
CA ALA A 198 -9.34 -12.67 19.96
C ALA A 198 -9.37 -13.42 18.62
N SER A 199 -9.34 -12.72 17.47
CA SER A 199 -9.43 -13.35 16.14
C SER A 199 -8.80 -12.43 15.10
N ARG A 200 -7.55 -12.72 14.74
CA ARG A 200 -6.73 -11.88 13.84
C ARG A 200 -6.32 -12.58 12.55
N ASP A 201 -6.85 -13.77 12.26
CA ASP A 201 -6.45 -14.61 11.11
C ASP A 201 -6.65 -13.92 9.76
N SER A 202 -7.63 -13.02 9.68
CA SER A 202 -7.92 -12.22 8.48
C SER A 202 -6.81 -11.22 8.12
N GLU A 203 -5.90 -10.92 9.05
CA GLU A 203 -4.70 -10.11 8.79
C GLU A 203 -3.71 -10.81 7.83
N LEU A 204 -3.79 -12.13 7.71
CA LEU A 204 -2.85 -12.95 6.93
C LEU A 204 -2.98 -12.69 5.42
N GLU A 205 -4.19 -12.78 4.85
CA GLU A 205 -4.39 -12.52 3.42
C GLU A 205 -5.53 -11.57 3.08
N PRO A 206 -6.80 -11.78 3.52
CA PRO A 206 -7.91 -10.96 3.03
C PRO A 206 -7.67 -9.46 3.23
N PHE A 207 -7.06 -9.07 4.35
CA PHE A 207 -6.75 -7.68 4.63
C PHE A 207 -5.58 -7.14 3.80
N GLN A 208 -4.64 -7.97 3.39
CA GLN A 208 -3.57 -7.56 2.46
C GLN A 208 -4.15 -7.24 1.07
N VAL A 209 -5.09 -8.08 0.61
CA VAL A 209 -5.85 -7.80 -0.62
C VAL A 209 -6.66 -6.52 -0.46
N CYS A 210 -7.35 -6.32 0.67
CA CYS A 210 -8.09 -5.08 0.92
C CYS A 210 -7.19 -3.83 0.87
N LYS A 211 -5.98 -3.87 1.45
CA LYS A 211 -5.01 -2.77 1.39
C LYS A 211 -4.54 -2.49 -0.04
N ASN A 212 -4.20 -3.54 -0.78
CA ASN A 212 -3.75 -3.42 -2.17
C ASN A 212 -4.85 -2.85 -3.08
N GLU A 213 -6.07 -3.34 -2.91
CA GLU A 213 -7.19 -3.06 -3.80
C GLU A 213 -8.02 -1.84 -3.35
N GLY A 214 -7.83 -1.37 -2.11
CA GLY A 214 -8.57 -0.26 -1.53
C GLY A 214 -10.02 -0.62 -1.15
N ILE A 215 -10.22 -1.81 -0.60
CA ILE A 215 -11.52 -2.33 -0.13
C ILE A 215 -11.65 -2.03 1.36
N GLY A 216 -12.78 -1.45 1.79
CA GLY A 216 -13.01 -1.12 3.19
C GLY A 216 -13.32 -2.37 4.04
N VAL A 217 -12.65 -2.54 5.18
CA VAL A 217 -12.93 -3.67 6.08
C VAL A 217 -13.97 -3.30 7.12
N LEU A 218 -14.95 -4.19 7.29
CA LEU A 218 -16.07 -4.10 8.21
C LEU A 218 -16.03 -5.26 9.21
N PRO A 219 -15.28 -5.15 10.33
CA PRO A 219 -15.19 -6.19 11.33
C PRO A 219 -16.55 -6.57 11.92
N TRP A 220 -16.90 -7.85 11.84
CA TRP A 220 -18.04 -8.41 12.58
C TRP A 220 -17.56 -9.24 13.78
N SER A 221 -18.42 -9.36 14.79
CA SER A 221 -18.06 -9.92 16.11
C SER A 221 -16.82 -9.27 16.75
N PRO A 222 -16.78 -7.92 16.88
CA PRO A 222 -15.64 -7.21 17.46
C PRO A 222 -15.36 -7.61 18.91
N LEU A 223 -16.36 -8.15 19.61
CA LEU A 223 -16.25 -8.62 20.99
C LEU A 223 -16.23 -10.15 21.12
N LYS A 224 -16.02 -10.88 20.00
CA LYS A 224 -15.94 -12.34 19.90
C LYS A 224 -17.05 -13.06 20.70
N GLY A 225 -18.31 -12.81 20.33
CA GLY A 225 -19.47 -13.46 20.96
C GLY A 225 -19.70 -13.12 22.44
N GLY A 226 -19.03 -12.08 22.97
CA GLY A 226 -19.14 -11.64 24.35
C GLY A 226 -17.89 -11.88 25.20
N LEU A 227 -16.86 -12.54 24.65
CA LEU A 227 -15.59 -12.79 25.33
C LEU A 227 -14.92 -11.49 25.80
N LEU A 228 -14.94 -10.46 24.95
CA LEU A 228 -14.30 -9.17 25.21
C LEU A 228 -15.25 -8.14 25.83
N THR A 229 -16.17 -8.58 26.69
CA THR A 229 -17.14 -7.70 27.39
C THR A 229 -16.76 -7.42 28.85
N GLY A 230 -15.81 -8.17 29.40
CA GLY A 230 -15.49 -8.16 30.84
C GLY A 230 -16.36 -9.09 31.70
N LYS A 231 -17.30 -9.81 31.08
CA LYS A 231 -18.09 -10.86 31.76
C LYS A 231 -17.36 -12.20 31.89
N MET A 232 -16.22 -12.35 31.21
CA MET A 232 -15.36 -13.53 31.26
C MET A 232 -14.20 -13.28 32.21
N LYS A 233 -13.99 -14.19 33.16
CA LYS A 233 -12.87 -14.15 34.10
C LYS A 233 -12.16 -15.50 34.13
N ARG A 234 -10.86 -15.47 34.41
CA ARG A 234 -10.01 -16.67 34.47
C ARG A 234 -10.49 -17.59 35.59
N GLY A 235 -10.73 -18.86 35.27
CA GLY A 235 -11.16 -19.88 36.23
C GLY A 235 -12.62 -19.79 36.71
N GLU A 236 -13.38 -18.78 36.29
CA GLU A 236 -14.78 -18.61 36.68
C GLU A 236 -15.72 -19.00 35.53
N LYS A 237 -16.74 -19.80 35.84
CA LYS A 237 -17.79 -20.14 34.87
C LYS A 237 -18.62 -18.89 34.57
N PRO A 238 -18.76 -18.46 33.30
CA PRO A 238 -19.61 -17.33 32.98
C PRO A 238 -21.09 -17.67 33.24
N THR A 239 -21.82 -16.72 33.82
CA THR A 239 -23.24 -16.89 34.21
C THR A 239 -24.20 -16.00 33.43
N GLU A 240 -23.69 -14.97 32.75
CA GLU A 240 -24.51 -13.95 32.08
C GLU A 240 -24.27 -13.83 30.58
N GLY A 241 -25.28 -13.32 29.88
CA GLY A 241 -25.23 -13.02 28.45
C GLY A 241 -25.04 -14.27 27.60
N ARG A 242 -24.67 -14.06 26.33
CA ARG A 242 -24.50 -15.17 25.37
C ARG A 242 -23.46 -16.19 25.82
N VAL A 243 -22.36 -15.75 26.43
CA VAL A 243 -21.30 -16.65 26.89
C VAL A 243 -21.72 -17.46 28.11
N GLY A 244 -22.52 -16.88 29.02
CA GLY A 244 -23.14 -17.61 30.13
C GLY A 244 -24.16 -18.64 29.66
N TRP A 245 -24.97 -18.31 28.65
CA TRP A 245 -25.93 -19.23 28.06
C TRP A 245 -25.24 -20.45 27.41
N VAL A 246 -24.19 -20.25 26.61
CA VAL A 246 -23.39 -21.36 26.03
C VAL A 246 -22.71 -22.21 27.12
N ALA A 247 -22.34 -21.60 28.25
CA ALA A 247 -21.73 -22.33 29.36
C ALA A 247 -22.72 -23.21 30.16
N GLN A 248 -24.03 -23.02 30.00
CA GLN A 248 -25.06 -23.78 30.73
C GLN A 248 -25.46 -25.08 30.03
N ASP A 249 -25.37 -25.16 28.70
CA ASP A 249 -25.73 -26.35 27.91
C ASP A 249 -24.60 -26.67 26.90
N GLU A 250 -23.76 -27.65 27.25
CA GLU A 250 -22.61 -28.09 26.43
C GLU A 250 -23.04 -28.86 25.16
N GLN A 251 -24.27 -29.41 25.09
CA GLN A 251 -24.76 -30.08 23.87
C GLN A 251 -25.21 -29.08 22.79
N GLN A 252 -25.59 -27.86 23.18
CA GLN A 252 -25.88 -26.75 22.24
C GLN A 252 -24.62 -26.02 21.75
N SER A 253 -23.42 -26.41 22.19
CA SER A 253 -22.16 -25.79 21.74
C SER A 253 -21.78 -26.14 20.29
N VAL A 254 -22.57 -26.98 19.62
CA VAL A 254 -22.29 -27.48 18.27
C VAL A 254 -22.68 -26.42 17.25
N GLN A 255 -21.73 -25.51 16.93
CA GLN A 255 -21.43 -25.00 15.57
C GLN A 255 -20.68 -23.65 15.57
N SER A 256 -20.47 -22.93 16.69
CA SER A 256 -19.92 -21.56 16.58
C SER A 256 -19.04 -21.02 17.72
N HIS A 257 -18.86 -21.69 18.86
CA HIS A 257 -18.08 -21.15 19.98
C HIS A 257 -17.26 -22.23 20.68
N PRO A 258 -15.97 -21.99 21.01
CA PRO A 258 -15.22 -22.90 21.87
C PRO A 258 -15.90 -23.03 23.23
N LEU A 259 -15.89 -24.23 23.81
CA LEU A 259 -16.32 -24.42 25.20
C LEU A 259 -15.47 -23.51 26.09
N TRP A 260 -16.08 -22.80 27.04
CA TRP A 260 -15.37 -21.82 27.88
C TRP A 260 -14.19 -22.45 28.63
N ARG A 261 -14.28 -23.74 28.97
CA ARG A 261 -13.21 -24.54 29.62
C ARG A 261 -12.05 -24.89 28.69
N THR A 262 -12.25 -24.85 27.38
CA THR A 262 -11.23 -25.16 26.37
C THR A 262 -10.68 -23.90 25.71
N LEU A 263 -11.03 -22.71 26.21
CA LEU A 263 -10.43 -21.47 25.74
C LEU A 263 -8.93 -21.47 26.10
N PRO A 264 -8.03 -21.19 25.14
CA PRO A 264 -6.61 -21.09 25.44
C PRO A 264 -6.32 -19.99 26.47
N GLU A 265 -5.32 -20.20 27.35
CA GLU A 265 -4.89 -19.20 28.35
C GLU A 265 -4.66 -17.81 27.73
N LYS A 266 -4.11 -17.76 26.52
CA LYS A 266 -3.92 -16.56 25.72
C LYS A 266 -5.18 -15.68 25.59
N MET A 267 -6.37 -16.28 25.52
CA MET A 267 -7.63 -15.52 25.44
C MET A 267 -7.92 -14.76 26.73
N PHE A 268 -7.54 -15.30 27.88
CA PHE A 268 -7.63 -14.60 29.16
C PHE A 268 -6.53 -13.54 29.29
N ASP A 269 -5.32 -13.80 28.77
CA ASP A 269 -4.25 -12.78 28.76
C ASP A 269 -4.67 -11.53 27.97
N ILE A 270 -5.38 -11.72 26.85
CA ILE A 270 -5.97 -10.62 26.08
C ILE A 270 -6.99 -9.84 26.93
N VAL A 271 -7.88 -10.54 27.64
CA VAL A 271 -8.89 -9.92 28.50
C VAL A 271 -8.24 -9.12 29.63
N ASP A 272 -7.26 -9.71 30.32
CA ASP A 272 -6.54 -9.09 31.44
C ASP A 272 -5.78 -7.83 30.98
N THR A 273 -5.11 -7.90 29.82
CA THR A 273 -4.41 -6.75 29.22
C THR A 273 -5.38 -5.63 28.86
N ALA A 274 -6.51 -5.97 28.21
CA ALA A 274 -7.53 -4.99 27.86
C ALA A 274 -8.19 -4.39 29.11
N GLU A 275 -8.35 -5.16 30.19
CA GLU A 275 -8.87 -4.68 31.46
C GLU A 275 -7.91 -3.69 32.13
N ALA A 276 -6.61 -3.99 32.16
CA ALA A 276 -5.59 -3.13 32.76
C ALA A 276 -5.50 -1.77 32.05
N ILE A 277 -5.52 -1.77 30.71
CA ILE A 277 -5.58 -0.55 29.90
C ILE A 277 -6.91 0.19 30.15
N GLY A 278 -8.01 -0.55 30.20
CA GLY A 278 -9.34 -0.02 30.51
C GLY A 278 -9.37 0.72 31.85
N LYS A 279 -8.87 0.11 32.92
CA LYS A 279 -8.75 0.71 34.26
C LYS A 279 -7.98 2.02 34.23
N THR A 280 -6.83 2.05 33.55
CA THR A 280 -6.00 3.26 33.41
C THR A 280 -6.72 4.38 32.66
N LYS A 281 -7.51 4.05 31.64
CA LYS A 281 -8.22 5.03 30.79
C LYS A 281 -9.63 5.40 31.28
N GLY A 282 -10.12 4.74 32.32
CA GLY A 282 -11.53 4.82 32.72
C GLY A 282 -12.48 4.28 31.64
N ARG A 283 -12.09 3.19 30.95
CA ARG A 283 -12.82 2.56 29.85
C ARG A 283 -13.07 1.08 30.15
N THR A 284 -14.10 0.53 29.53
CA THR A 284 -14.44 -0.89 29.64
C THR A 284 -13.66 -1.74 28.64
N ILE A 285 -13.53 -3.05 28.89
CA ILE A 285 -12.86 -3.99 27.96
C ILE A 285 -13.48 -3.93 26.55
N ALA A 286 -14.80 -3.79 26.47
CA ALA A 286 -15.52 -3.65 25.20
C ALA A 286 -15.08 -2.37 24.45
N GLN A 287 -14.97 -1.24 25.16
CA GLN A 287 -14.53 0.03 24.58
C GLN A 287 -13.08 -0.03 24.11
N VAL A 288 -12.18 -0.64 24.89
CA VAL A 288 -10.78 -0.86 24.49
C VAL A 288 -10.70 -1.73 23.24
N SER A 289 -11.47 -2.81 23.17
CA SER A 289 -11.47 -3.74 22.05
C SER A 289 -12.01 -3.12 20.75
N ILE A 290 -13.12 -2.37 20.83
CA ILE A 290 -13.67 -1.65 19.68
C ILE A 290 -12.71 -0.52 19.26
N ARG A 291 -12.11 0.19 20.21
CA ARG A 291 -11.16 1.27 19.92
C ARG A 291 -9.90 0.75 19.24
N TRP A 292 -9.39 -0.41 19.65
CA TRP A 292 -8.28 -1.09 18.99
C TRP A 292 -8.59 -1.35 17.52
N LEU A 293 -9.78 -1.89 17.21
CA LEU A 293 -10.23 -2.12 15.82
C LEU A 293 -10.30 -0.82 15.01
N LEU A 294 -10.88 0.24 15.60
CA LEU A 294 -10.99 1.56 14.95
C LEU A 294 -9.64 2.25 14.70
N GLN A 295 -8.56 1.81 15.35
CA GLN A 295 -7.20 2.30 15.13
C GLN A 295 -6.37 1.39 14.21
N ARG A 296 -6.95 0.31 13.67
CA ARG A 296 -6.30 -0.50 12.63
C ARG A 296 -6.42 0.22 11.29
N ASP A 297 -5.32 0.23 10.53
CA ASP A 297 -5.21 0.92 9.24
C ASP A 297 -6.19 0.40 8.17
N VAL A 298 -6.59 -0.87 8.27
CA VAL A 298 -7.50 -1.51 7.32
C VAL A 298 -8.98 -1.29 7.65
N THR A 299 -9.32 -0.95 8.90
CA THR A 299 -10.72 -0.89 9.36
C THR A 299 -11.41 0.38 8.91
N THR A 300 -12.52 0.24 8.19
CA THR A 300 -13.38 1.37 7.83
C THR A 300 -14.45 1.64 8.90
N SER A 301 -15.16 0.61 9.34
CA SER A 301 -16.24 0.73 10.32
C SER A 301 -16.40 -0.58 11.07
N VAL A 302 -16.73 -0.54 12.37
CA VAL A 302 -16.88 -1.74 13.20
C VAL A 302 -18.36 -2.06 13.40
N ILE A 303 -18.77 -3.30 13.07
CA ILE A 303 -20.15 -3.76 13.24
C ILE A 303 -20.36 -4.18 14.70
N ILE A 304 -21.15 -3.40 15.44
CA ILE A 304 -21.52 -3.70 16.83
C ILE A 304 -22.97 -4.19 16.90
N GLY A 305 -23.25 -5.07 17.86
CA GLY A 305 -24.62 -5.39 18.27
C GLY A 305 -24.94 -4.75 19.62
N ALA A 306 -26.22 -4.50 19.87
CA ALA A 306 -26.71 -4.07 21.18
C ALA A 306 -28.09 -4.69 21.42
N THR A 307 -28.33 -5.13 22.66
CA THR A 307 -29.63 -5.67 23.10
C THR A 307 -30.27 -4.80 24.17
N SER A 308 -29.70 -3.62 24.43
CA SER A 308 -30.24 -2.59 25.31
C SER A 308 -29.65 -1.22 24.96
N LEU A 309 -30.35 -0.15 25.35
CA LEU A 309 -29.87 1.23 25.16
C LEU A 309 -28.56 1.51 25.92
N ALA A 310 -28.43 0.97 27.14
CA ALA A 310 -27.21 1.14 27.93
C ALA A 310 -25.99 0.48 27.27
N GLN A 311 -26.17 -0.72 26.71
CA GLN A 311 -25.11 -1.40 25.98
C GLN A 311 -24.73 -0.65 24.69
N LEU A 312 -25.72 -0.12 23.97
CA LEU A 312 -25.46 0.72 22.79
C LEU A 312 -24.63 1.95 23.20
N ASP A 313 -25.07 2.70 24.21
CA ASP A 313 -24.37 3.90 24.67
C ASP A 313 -22.93 3.61 25.11
N GLN A 314 -22.71 2.48 25.80
CA GLN A 314 -21.36 2.03 26.17
C GLN A 314 -20.49 1.74 24.95
N ASN A 315 -21.01 1.03 23.95
CA ASN A 315 -20.29 0.68 22.72
C ASN A 315 -20.04 1.90 21.82
N MET A 316 -20.93 2.90 21.82
CA MET A 316 -20.79 4.13 21.04
C MET A 316 -19.78 5.10 21.65
N ALA A 317 -19.52 5.03 22.97
CA ALA A 317 -18.56 5.86 23.70
C ALA A 317 -17.07 5.48 23.46
N VAL A 318 -16.71 5.19 22.20
CA VAL A 318 -15.36 4.83 21.72
C VAL A 318 -14.68 5.94 20.91
N ASN A 319 -15.40 7.06 20.73
CA ASN A 319 -14.89 8.30 20.15
C ASN A 319 -14.42 9.26 21.27
N GLY A 320 -13.63 10.27 20.90
CA GLY A 320 -13.12 11.28 21.86
C GLY A 320 -11.86 10.89 22.64
N TRP A 321 -11.33 9.67 22.45
CA TRP A 321 -10.09 9.21 23.08
C TRP A 321 -9.34 8.22 22.17
N SER A 322 -8.10 7.87 22.51
CA SER A 322 -7.29 6.90 21.77
C SER A 322 -6.39 6.04 22.66
N LEU A 323 -6.03 4.88 22.14
CA LEU A 323 -4.93 4.05 22.62
C LEU A 323 -3.60 4.65 22.14
N SER A 324 -2.59 4.69 23.00
CA SER A 324 -1.22 5.09 22.67
C SER A 324 -0.53 4.04 21.79
N ALA A 325 0.63 4.39 21.21
CA ALA A 325 1.43 3.43 20.45
C ALA A 325 1.83 2.21 21.31
N ASP A 326 2.23 2.45 22.56
CA ASP A 326 2.61 1.38 23.49
C ASP A 326 1.42 0.49 23.88
N GLU A 327 0.25 1.08 24.11
CA GLU A 327 -0.98 0.32 24.42
C GLU A 327 -1.43 -0.53 23.23
N MET A 328 -1.32 0.01 22.01
CA MET A 328 -1.57 -0.75 20.78
C MET A 328 -0.57 -1.90 20.63
N ALA A 329 0.71 -1.66 20.92
CA ALA A 329 1.76 -2.69 20.85
C ALA A 329 1.55 -3.82 21.86
N GLN A 330 1.19 -3.49 23.11
CA GLN A 330 0.87 -4.48 24.15
C GLN A 330 -0.31 -5.37 23.74
N LEU A 331 -1.39 -4.75 23.25
CA LEU A 331 -2.56 -5.48 22.75
C LEU A 331 -2.22 -6.33 21.53
N ASP A 332 -1.39 -5.82 20.62
CA ASP A 332 -0.93 -6.55 19.44
C ASP A 332 -0.05 -7.76 19.83
N GLU A 333 0.87 -7.61 20.79
CA GLU A 333 1.75 -8.67 21.26
C GLU A 333 0.94 -9.82 21.88
N VAL A 334 0.09 -9.52 22.88
CA VAL A 334 -0.71 -10.54 23.57
C VAL A 334 -1.72 -11.22 22.65
N SER A 335 -2.19 -10.53 21.60
CA SER A 335 -3.12 -11.09 20.62
C SER A 335 -2.46 -11.74 19.40
N THR A 336 -1.13 -11.64 19.23
CA THR A 336 -0.42 -12.04 18.00
C THR A 336 -0.74 -13.47 17.57
N PRO A 337 -1.38 -13.69 16.40
CA PRO A 337 -1.77 -15.03 15.97
C PRO A 337 -0.54 -15.92 15.75
N VAL A 338 -0.70 -17.22 16.02
CA VAL A 338 0.30 -18.21 15.60
C VAL A 338 0.19 -18.33 14.08
N LEU A 339 1.27 -18.02 13.37
CA LEU A 339 1.27 -18.10 11.91
C LEU A 339 1.25 -19.57 11.46
N PRO A 340 0.26 -20.01 10.67
CA PRO A 340 0.31 -21.34 10.08
C PRO A 340 1.28 -21.37 8.89
N TYR A 341 1.66 -22.57 8.43
CA TYR A 341 2.30 -22.72 7.12
C TYR A 341 1.33 -22.27 6.00
N PRO A 342 1.79 -21.54 4.96
CA PRO A 342 3.17 -21.12 4.69
C PRO A 342 3.57 -19.78 5.31
N TYR A 343 2.67 -19.06 5.98
CA TYR A 343 2.89 -17.68 6.46
C TYR A 343 4.07 -17.57 7.43
N GLU A 344 4.24 -18.52 8.34
CA GLU A 344 5.40 -18.54 9.27
C GLU A 344 6.73 -18.60 8.49
N MET A 345 6.83 -19.54 7.55
CA MET A 345 8.02 -19.72 6.71
C MET A 345 8.29 -18.47 5.88
N VAL A 346 7.27 -17.95 5.21
CA VAL A 346 7.37 -16.77 4.34
C VAL A 346 7.74 -15.52 5.14
N PHE A 347 7.09 -15.28 6.29
CA PHE A 347 7.43 -14.17 7.16
C PHE A 347 8.87 -14.26 7.65
N ARG A 348 9.33 -15.45 8.10
CA ARG A 348 10.72 -15.66 8.52
C ARG A 348 11.73 -15.43 7.40
N MET A 349 11.43 -15.87 6.17
CA MET A 349 12.31 -15.66 5.01
C MET A 349 12.31 -14.21 4.52
N ASN A 350 11.19 -13.51 4.59
CA ASN A 350 11.07 -12.13 4.10
C ASN A 350 11.48 -11.06 5.13
N THR A 351 11.31 -11.34 6.43
CA THR A 351 11.72 -10.44 7.53
C THR A 351 13.08 -10.81 8.13
N GLY A 352 13.54 -12.04 7.92
CA GLY A 352 14.92 -12.42 8.16
C GLY A 352 15.78 -11.44 7.40
N LYS A 353 16.56 -10.64 8.12
CA LYS A 353 17.49 -9.65 7.56
C LYS A 353 18.11 -10.27 6.33
N VAL A 354 17.80 -9.73 5.14
CA VAL A 354 18.67 -9.92 3.99
C VAL A 354 19.96 -9.26 4.44
N THR A 355 20.82 -10.05 5.07
CA THR A 355 22.24 -9.76 5.11
C THR A 355 22.60 -9.84 3.65
N VAL A 356 22.55 -8.69 2.97
CA VAL A 356 23.39 -8.49 1.80
C VAL A 356 24.74 -8.97 2.30
N LYS A 357 25.24 -10.08 1.76
CA LYS A 357 26.61 -10.49 2.06
C LYS A 357 27.42 -9.23 1.81
N ALA A 358 27.94 -8.62 2.87
CA ALA A 358 28.94 -7.57 2.80
C ALA A 358 30.20 -8.23 2.24
N GLY A 359 30.14 -8.53 0.94
CA GLY A 359 31.12 -9.20 0.12
C GLY A 359 31.29 -8.46 -1.19
N LEU A 360 30.77 -7.22 -1.28
CA LEU A 360 31.36 -6.18 -2.10
C LEU A 360 32.69 -5.81 -1.44
N THR A 361 33.67 -6.70 -1.55
CA THR A 361 35.06 -6.35 -1.30
C THR A 361 35.50 -5.56 -2.53
N VAL A 362 35.12 -4.29 -2.59
CA VAL A 362 35.87 -3.33 -3.41
C VAL A 362 37.28 -3.39 -2.85
N THR A 363 38.23 -3.88 -3.64
CA THR A 363 39.64 -3.91 -3.26
C THR A 363 40.08 -2.48 -2.96
N SER A 364 40.09 -2.14 -1.67
CA SER A 364 40.43 -0.81 -1.18
C SER A 364 41.88 -0.51 -1.51
N HIS A 365 42.10 0.29 -2.53
CA HIS A 365 43.41 0.87 -2.79
C HIS A 365 43.55 2.11 -1.91
N GLY A 366 44.21 1.95 -0.76
CA GLY A 366 44.87 3.03 -0.04
C GLY A 366 44.00 3.92 0.85
N ASN A 367 44.07 3.64 2.16
CA ASN A 367 44.22 4.64 3.23
C ASN A 367 43.35 5.92 3.17
N MET A 368 42.02 5.82 3.28
CA MET A 368 41.14 6.99 3.55
C MET A 368 39.96 6.62 4.47
N ALA A 369 39.71 7.48 5.47
CA ALA A 369 38.75 7.42 6.59
C ALA A 369 37.62 6.35 6.54
N ASN A 370 37.55 5.50 7.57
CA ASN A 370 36.44 4.57 7.82
C ASN A 370 35.10 5.32 7.88
N ILE A 371 34.24 5.13 6.86
CA ILE A 371 32.85 5.59 6.86
C ILE A 371 32.06 4.70 7.83
N PRO A 372 31.42 5.24 8.89
CA PRO A 372 30.63 4.44 9.81
C PRO A 372 29.48 3.73 9.07
N GLU A 373 29.18 2.48 9.43
CA GLU A 373 28.20 1.66 8.73
C GLU A 373 26.80 2.30 8.75
N GLU A 374 26.44 2.95 9.85
CA GLU A 374 25.19 3.70 10.00
C GLU A 374 25.08 4.95 9.10
N SER A 375 26.20 5.44 8.59
CA SER A 375 26.29 6.61 7.71
C SER A 375 26.28 6.23 6.23
N LYS A 376 26.53 4.96 5.88
CA LYS A 376 26.43 4.47 4.50
C LYS A 376 25.02 4.63 3.95
N VAL A 377 24.92 4.61 2.61
CA VAL A 377 23.63 4.71 1.92
C VAL A 377 22.68 3.59 2.33
N LYS A 378 21.38 3.89 2.27
CA LYS A 378 20.32 2.88 2.41
C LYS A 378 19.83 2.48 1.03
N TYR A 379 19.48 1.22 0.86
CA TYR A 379 18.89 0.73 -0.38
C TYR A 379 17.37 0.74 -0.32
N THR A 380 16.72 1.11 -1.41
CA THR A 380 15.27 1.09 -1.57
C THR A 380 14.89 0.62 -2.98
N PHE A 381 13.66 0.17 -3.17
CA PHE A 381 13.16 -0.19 -4.50
C PHE A 381 12.87 1.04 -5.35
N LEU A 382 13.19 0.98 -6.64
CA LEU A 382 12.86 2.03 -7.61
C LEU A 382 11.40 1.90 -8.05
N GLY A 383 10.51 2.63 -7.38
CA GLY A 383 9.07 2.52 -7.59
C GLY A 383 8.56 1.10 -7.31
N LYS A 384 7.50 0.68 -8.00
CA LYS A 384 6.93 -0.66 -7.95
C LYS A 384 7.70 -1.62 -8.88
N SER A 385 9.02 -1.72 -8.66
CA SER A 385 9.91 -2.62 -9.40
C SER A 385 10.75 -3.48 -8.45
N GLY A 386 11.42 -4.49 -8.99
CA GLY A 386 12.38 -5.32 -8.26
C GLY A 386 13.79 -4.71 -8.14
N LEU A 387 14.05 -3.57 -8.78
CA LEU A 387 15.37 -2.94 -8.80
C LEU A 387 15.63 -2.17 -7.50
N LYS A 388 16.73 -2.46 -6.81
CA LYS A 388 17.18 -1.70 -5.64
C LYS A 388 18.25 -0.68 -6.02
N VAL A 389 18.07 0.53 -5.52
CA VAL A 389 19.01 1.65 -5.70
C VAL A 389 19.38 2.25 -4.35
N SER A 390 20.58 2.82 -4.26
CA SER A 390 20.98 3.66 -3.14
C SER A 390 20.06 4.88 -3.06
N ASN A 391 19.69 5.28 -1.84
CA ASN A 391 18.84 6.44 -1.57
C ASN A 391 19.49 7.78 -1.97
N ILE A 392 20.79 7.76 -2.30
CA ILE A 392 21.48 8.84 -3.01
C ILE A 392 21.88 8.33 -4.40
N CYS A 393 21.63 9.15 -5.41
CA CYS A 393 22.07 8.94 -6.78
C CYS A 393 23.16 9.97 -7.11
N LEU A 394 24.26 9.54 -7.72
CA LEU A 394 25.32 10.44 -8.17
C LEU A 394 25.04 10.92 -9.59
N GLY A 395 24.69 12.19 -9.74
CA GLY A 395 24.50 12.84 -11.03
C GLY A 395 25.81 13.36 -11.61
N THR A 396 26.10 13.01 -12.87
CA THR A 396 27.42 13.22 -13.50
C THR A 396 27.47 14.40 -14.46
N LEU A 397 26.51 15.32 -14.39
CA LEU A 397 26.44 16.52 -15.26
C LEU A 397 27.72 17.40 -15.23
N THR A 398 28.56 17.25 -14.21
CA THR A 398 29.85 17.94 -14.06
C THR A 398 31.05 17.13 -14.52
N PHE A 399 30.88 15.92 -15.04
CA PHE A 399 31.99 15.05 -15.40
C PHE A 399 32.37 15.22 -16.85
N GLY A 400 33.68 15.37 -17.08
CA GLY A 400 34.26 15.63 -18.39
C GLY A 400 34.23 17.11 -18.77
N GLU A 401 35.10 17.46 -19.72
CA GLU A 401 35.12 18.79 -20.33
C GLU A 401 33.83 19.05 -21.12
N THR A 402 33.44 20.34 -21.20
CA THR A 402 32.28 20.78 -21.99
C THR A 402 32.70 21.88 -22.95
N PRO A 403 32.23 21.89 -24.21
CA PRO A 403 32.54 22.96 -25.17
C PRO A 403 32.04 24.36 -24.74
N VAL A 404 31.07 24.41 -23.81
CA VAL A 404 30.41 25.63 -23.35
C VAL A 404 31.03 26.25 -22.09
N GLY A 405 32.18 25.75 -21.62
CA GLY A 405 32.97 26.39 -20.55
C GLY A 405 32.24 26.54 -19.21
N ARG A 406 31.33 25.62 -18.85
CA ARG A 406 30.54 25.72 -17.62
C ARG A 406 31.44 25.51 -16.38
N PRO A 407 31.46 26.42 -15.39
CA PRO A 407 32.35 26.28 -14.23
C PRO A 407 32.00 25.05 -13.38
N GLY A 408 33.05 24.46 -12.80
CA GLY A 408 32.98 23.26 -11.97
C GLY A 408 32.82 21.97 -12.77
N GLN A 409 33.41 21.86 -13.97
CA GLN A 409 33.66 20.56 -14.58
C GLN A 409 34.81 19.86 -13.85
N CYS A 410 34.70 18.54 -13.71
CA CYS A 410 35.74 17.66 -13.25
C CYS A 410 36.40 17.01 -14.47
N ASP A 411 37.72 16.99 -14.50
CA ASP A 411 38.43 16.12 -15.44
C ASP A 411 38.16 14.65 -15.11
N GLU A 412 38.56 13.75 -16.02
CA GLU A 412 38.32 12.32 -15.87
C GLU A 412 38.92 11.75 -14.58
N SER A 413 40.12 12.19 -14.20
CA SER A 413 40.81 11.73 -12.99
C SER A 413 40.03 12.07 -11.72
N LEU A 414 39.60 13.32 -11.55
CA LEU A 414 38.79 13.74 -10.42
C LEU A 414 37.40 13.08 -10.44
N SER A 415 36.80 12.93 -11.63
CA SER A 415 35.53 12.21 -11.78
C SER A 415 35.62 10.77 -11.30
N HIS A 416 36.68 10.04 -11.67
CA HIS A 416 36.93 8.66 -11.19
C HIS A 416 37.14 8.63 -9.68
N GLN A 417 37.87 9.59 -9.10
CA GLN A 417 38.02 9.69 -7.64
C GLN A 417 36.68 9.89 -6.94
N ILE A 418 35.80 10.75 -7.48
CA ILE A 418 34.45 10.98 -6.94
C ILE A 418 33.59 9.71 -7.06
N LEU A 419 33.66 9.00 -8.19
CA LEU A 419 32.93 7.73 -8.38
C LEU A 419 33.41 6.63 -7.41
N ASN A 420 34.72 6.46 -7.27
CA ASN A 420 35.29 5.52 -6.30
C ASN A 420 34.85 5.87 -4.87
N ARG A 421 34.94 7.16 -4.49
CA ARG A 421 34.51 7.59 -3.16
C ARG A 421 33.00 7.38 -2.96
N PHE A 422 32.18 7.60 -3.98
CA PHE A 422 30.74 7.31 -3.91
C PHE A 422 30.47 5.81 -3.69
N ALA A 423 31.23 4.94 -4.35
CA ALA A 423 31.17 3.50 -4.11
C ALA A 423 31.61 3.11 -2.68
N ASP A 424 32.63 3.78 -2.11
CA ASP A 424 33.06 3.56 -0.71
C ASP A 424 31.93 3.86 0.30
N TRP A 425 31.08 4.86 0.01
CA TRP A 425 29.88 5.16 0.78
C TRP A 425 28.75 4.13 0.61
N GLY A 426 28.98 3.09 -0.19
CA GLY A 426 28.02 2.07 -0.59
C GLY A 426 27.09 2.51 -1.72
N GLY A 427 27.35 3.66 -2.37
CA GLY A 427 26.53 4.17 -3.45
C GLY A 427 26.59 3.27 -4.69
N ASN A 428 25.43 2.94 -5.25
CA ASN A 428 25.36 2.10 -6.45
C ASN A 428 24.65 2.77 -7.63
N PHE A 429 23.99 3.91 -7.45
CA PHE A 429 23.13 4.50 -8.47
C PHE A 429 23.76 5.74 -9.11
N VAL A 430 24.09 5.66 -10.40
CA VAL A 430 24.75 6.73 -11.17
C VAL A 430 23.83 7.22 -12.28
N ASP A 431 23.63 8.54 -12.38
CA ASP A 431 22.79 9.20 -13.37
C ASP A 431 23.62 10.08 -14.32
N THR A 432 23.52 9.81 -15.62
CA THR A 432 24.15 10.55 -16.71
C THR A 432 23.16 10.84 -17.84
N ALA A 433 23.58 11.44 -18.94
CA ALA A 433 22.76 11.61 -20.15
C ALA A 433 23.64 11.79 -21.38
N ASP A 434 23.11 11.42 -22.55
CA ASP A 434 23.72 11.69 -23.85
C ASP A 434 24.14 13.17 -24.01
N PHE A 435 23.32 14.09 -23.55
CA PHE A 435 23.57 15.53 -23.70
C PHE A 435 24.62 16.10 -22.73
N TYR A 436 25.01 15.37 -21.68
CA TYR A 436 25.94 15.89 -20.68
C TYR A 436 27.35 15.93 -21.26
N GLY A 437 27.85 17.13 -21.51
CA GLY A 437 29.12 17.32 -22.23
C GLY A 437 29.07 16.79 -23.66
N LEU A 438 27.89 16.72 -24.29
CA LEU A 438 27.68 16.09 -25.61
C LEU A 438 28.25 14.66 -25.69
N GLY A 439 27.99 13.87 -24.65
CA GLY A 439 28.39 12.47 -24.52
C GLY A 439 29.62 12.27 -23.62
N ASN A 440 30.39 13.32 -23.34
CA ASN A 440 31.63 13.18 -22.57
C ASN A 440 31.42 12.64 -21.16
N SER A 441 30.29 12.99 -20.52
CA SER A 441 29.95 12.43 -19.20
C SER A 441 29.73 10.92 -19.24
N GLU A 442 29.09 10.40 -20.30
CA GLU A 442 28.93 8.96 -20.51
C GLU A 442 30.28 8.27 -20.77
N ILE A 443 31.19 8.91 -21.51
CA ILE A 443 32.55 8.38 -21.75
C ILE A 443 33.33 8.22 -20.44
N VAL A 444 33.33 9.26 -19.59
CA VAL A 444 34.02 9.24 -18.29
C VAL A 444 33.43 8.18 -17.35
N VAL A 445 32.10 8.00 -17.37
CA VAL A 445 31.44 6.95 -16.59
C VAL A 445 31.76 5.57 -17.17
N GLY A 446 31.77 5.41 -18.50
CA GLY A 446 32.10 4.16 -19.17
C GLY A 446 33.52 3.68 -18.88
N SER A 447 34.51 4.57 -19.01
CA SER A 447 35.91 4.25 -18.70
C SER A 447 36.15 3.88 -17.24
N TRP A 448 35.30 4.39 -16.33
CA TRP A 448 35.28 3.98 -14.93
C TRP A 448 34.62 2.61 -14.74
N LEU A 449 33.47 2.36 -15.39
CA LEU A 449 32.71 1.11 -15.31
C LEU A 449 33.49 -0.12 -15.80
N GLU A 450 34.35 0.03 -16.82
CA GLU A 450 35.23 -1.04 -17.29
C GLU A 450 36.12 -1.65 -16.19
N ARG A 451 36.36 -0.88 -15.11
CA ARG A 451 37.20 -1.27 -13.98
C ARG A 451 36.38 -1.83 -12.81
N GLN A 452 35.06 -1.90 -12.94
CA GLN A 452 34.14 -2.34 -11.91
C GLN A 452 33.47 -3.66 -12.29
N THR A 453 32.86 -4.32 -11.31
CA THR A 453 31.84 -5.34 -11.56
C THR A 453 30.55 -4.63 -12.01
N ARG A 454 30.15 -4.79 -13.27
CA ARG A 454 29.03 -4.03 -13.86
C ARG A 454 27.72 -4.22 -13.10
N GLU A 455 27.50 -5.40 -12.54
CA GLU A 455 26.29 -5.79 -11.79
C GLU A 455 26.15 -5.08 -10.43
N ASP A 456 27.25 -4.55 -9.89
CA ASP A 456 27.24 -3.84 -8.61
C ASP A 456 26.66 -2.43 -8.74
N PHE A 457 26.53 -1.90 -9.97
CA PHE A 457 26.09 -0.54 -10.25
C PHE A 457 24.81 -0.49 -11.07
N VAL A 458 23.95 0.48 -10.74
CA VAL A 458 22.77 0.86 -11.50
C VAL A 458 23.10 2.12 -12.28
N VAL A 459 23.06 2.03 -13.61
CA VAL A 459 23.38 3.14 -14.51
C VAL A 459 22.10 3.65 -15.16
N ALA A 460 21.75 4.89 -14.88
CA ALA A 460 20.68 5.61 -15.54
C ALA A 460 21.24 6.57 -16.59
N THR A 461 20.71 6.51 -17.81
CA THR A 461 20.98 7.52 -18.84
C THR A 461 19.69 7.98 -19.50
N LYS A 462 19.78 9.00 -20.36
CA LYS A 462 18.63 9.70 -20.94
C LYS A 462 18.84 9.95 -22.41
N CYS A 463 17.75 9.96 -23.16
CA CYS A 463 17.71 10.46 -24.53
C CYS A 463 16.58 11.47 -24.72
N ARG A 464 16.76 12.35 -25.71
CA ARG A 464 15.76 13.25 -26.35
C ARG A 464 16.44 14.51 -26.88
N ALA A 465 17.52 14.95 -26.25
CA ALA A 465 18.19 16.19 -26.58
C ALA A 465 18.74 16.18 -28.02
N ASN A 466 19.00 17.36 -28.56
CA ASN A 466 19.60 17.45 -29.89
C ASN A 466 21.10 17.06 -29.81
N MET A 467 21.45 15.96 -30.46
CA MET A 467 22.81 15.39 -30.48
C MET A 467 23.52 15.56 -31.83
N GLY A 468 22.96 16.34 -32.77
CA GLY A 468 23.57 16.52 -34.09
C GLY A 468 22.94 17.64 -34.92
N TYR A 469 23.36 17.72 -36.19
CA TYR A 469 22.84 18.72 -37.14
C TYR A 469 21.65 18.21 -37.96
N ASN A 470 21.37 16.89 -37.95
CA ASN A 470 20.26 16.33 -38.70
C ASN A 470 18.93 16.66 -38.00
N VAL A 471 17.87 16.90 -38.79
CA VAL A 471 16.52 17.16 -38.26
C VAL A 471 15.98 16.04 -37.37
N ASN A 472 16.49 14.81 -37.53
CA ASN A 472 16.12 13.64 -36.73
C ASN A 472 17.09 13.35 -35.57
N SER A 473 18.00 14.27 -35.24
CA SER A 473 18.95 14.12 -34.12
C SER A 473 18.38 14.59 -32.77
N VAL A 474 17.06 14.72 -32.65
CA VAL A 474 16.33 15.20 -31.47
C VAL A 474 14.96 14.52 -31.35
N GLY A 475 14.37 14.54 -30.16
CA GLY A 475 13.00 14.07 -29.92
C GLY A 475 12.94 12.61 -29.45
N LEU A 476 11.76 12.01 -29.53
CA LEU A 476 11.50 10.65 -29.07
C LEU A 476 10.97 9.73 -30.17
N SER A 477 11.24 10.05 -31.44
CA SER A 477 10.97 9.14 -32.55
C SER A 477 11.74 7.83 -32.39
N ARG A 478 11.20 6.74 -32.96
CA ARG A 478 11.86 5.42 -32.96
C ARG A 478 13.31 5.51 -33.44
N ARG A 479 13.54 6.26 -34.53
CA ARG A 479 14.87 6.45 -35.12
C ARG A 479 15.87 7.06 -34.13
N HIS A 480 15.48 8.14 -33.45
CA HIS A 480 16.38 8.83 -32.53
C HIS A 480 16.64 7.98 -31.28
N ILE A 481 15.60 7.39 -30.69
CA ILE A 481 15.74 6.52 -29.51
C ILE A 481 16.68 5.36 -29.79
N THR A 482 16.49 4.62 -30.89
CA THR A 482 17.33 3.46 -31.23
C THR A 482 18.79 3.86 -31.48
N LYS A 483 19.04 4.99 -32.17
CA LYS A 483 20.41 5.47 -32.38
C LYS A 483 21.06 5.96 -31.08
N SER A 484 20.32 6.72 -30.28
CA SER A 484 20.80 7.26 -29.00
C SER A 484 21.21 6.16 -28.04
N ILE A 485 20.45 5.06 -27.92
CA ILE A 485 20.82 3.97 -27.01
C ILE A 485 22.07 3.25 -27.49
N GLU A 486 22.24 3.02 -28.79
CA GLU A 486 23.45 2.39 -29.33
C GLU A 486 24.70 3.23 -29.04
N ASP A 487 24.59 4.55 -29.23
CA ASP A 487 25.68 5.46 -28.94
C ASP A 487 25.98 5.57 -27.44
N SER A 488 24.95 5.57 -26.60
CA SER A 488 25.12 5.57 -25.14
C SER A 488 25.78 4.29 -24.65
N LEU A 489 25.38 3.11 -25.15
CA LEU A 489 26.00 1.84 -24.80
C LEU A 489 27.48 1.80 -25.21
N GLN A 490 27.80 2.32 -26.40
CA GLN A 490 29.18 2.46 -26.84
C GLN A 490 29.98 3.39 -25.93
N ARG A 491 29.44 4.55 -25.52
CA ARG A 491 30.14 5.49 -24.62
C ARG A 491 30.24 4.98 -23.18
N LEU A 492 29.27 4.22 -22.71
CA LEU A 492 29.24 3.64 -21.37
C LEU A 492 30.01 2.31 -21.26
N HIS A 493 30.51 1.79 -22.39
CA HIS A 493 31.29 0.56 -22.46
C HIS A 493 30.54 -0.62 -21.80
N THR A 494 29.25 -0.76 -22.12
CA THR A 494 28.37 -1.80 -21.56
C THR A 494 27.29 -2.22 -22.56
N ASP A 495 26.78 -3.44 -22.44
CA ASP A 495 25.74 -3.98 -23.32
C ASP A 495 24.32 -3.58 -22.90
N TYR A 496 24.15 -3.02 -21.69
CA TYR A 496 22.86 -2.59 -21.20
C TYR A 496 22.92 -1.38 -20.26
N VAL A 497 21.84 -0.60 -20.25
CA VAL A 497 21.58 0.39 -19.20
C VAL A 497 20.46 -0.11 -18.28
N ASP A 498 20.57 0.19 -16.99
CA ASP A 498 19.57 -0.23 -16.01
C ASP A 498 18.31 0.59 -16.14
N VAL A 499 18.43 1.91 -16.24
CA VAL A 499 17.27 2.81 -16.38
C VAL A 499 17.48 3.74 -17.58
N TYR A 500 16.69 3.57 -18.63
CA TYR A 500 16.70 4.47 -19.78
C TYR A 500 15.52 5.44 -19.70
N GLN A 501 15.82 6.73 -19.66
CA GLN A 501 14.82 7.76 -19.37
C GLN A 501 14.57 8.68 -20.57
N THR A 502 13.32 9.03 -20.82
CA THR A 502 13.01 10.14 -21.74
C THR A 502 13.32 11.46 -21.04
N HIS A 503 14.24 12.25 -21.58
CA HIS A 503 14.76 13.46 -20.89
C HIS A 503 13.71 14.58 -20.73
N CYS A 504 12.68 14.60 -21.59
CA CYS A 504 11.54 15.53 -21.54
C CYS A 504 10.40 14.96 -22.39
N PHE A 505 9.17 15.44 -22.20
CA PHE A 505 8.07 15.14 -23.11
C PHE A 505 8.36 15.62 -24.54
N ASP A 506 7.99 14.81 -25.54
CA ASP A 506 8.05 15.17 -26.95
C ASP A 506 6.64 15.25 -27.54
N ASN A 507 6.20 16.47 -27.88
CA ASN A 507 4.88 16.69 -28.45
C ASN A 507 4.78 16.26 -29.92
N ALA A 508 5.92 16.04 -30.61
CA ALA A 508 5.93 15.72 -32.02
C ALA A 508 5.73 14.22 -32.30
N THR A 509 6.14 13.36 -31.36
CA THR A 509 6.10 11.91 -31.54
C THR A 509 4.89 11.30 -30.82
N PRO A 510 4.09 10.44 -31.48
CA PRO A 510 3.04 9.68 -30.80
C PRO A 510 3.59 8.85 -29.63
N LEU A 511 2.83 8.77 -28.53
CA LEU A 511 3.24 8.01 -27.35
C LEU A 511 3.38 6.52 -27.68
N GLU A 512 2.48 5.98 -28.51
CA GLU A 512 2.48 4.59 -28.93
C GLU A 512 3.79 4.22 -29.64
N GLU A 513 4.33 5.11 -30.48
CA GLU A 513 5.63 4.87 -31.14
C GLU A 513 6.78 4.90 -30.12
N THR A 514 6.81 5.95 -29.29
CA THR A 514 7.86 6.15 -28.27
C THR A 514 7.95 4.95 -27.33
N TYR A 515 6.83 4.58 -26.70
CA TYR A 515 6.82 3.56 -25.65
C TYR A 515 6.87 2.13 -26.20
N ARG A 516 6.39 1.86 -27.42
CA ARG A 516 6.71 0.58 -28.09
C ARG A 516 8.20 0.45 -28.39
N THR A 517 8.86 1.54 -28.82
CA THR A 517 10.30 1.50 -29.09
C THR A 517 11.09 1.23 -27.81
N LEU A 518 10.76 1.91 -26.71
CA LEU A 518 11.40 1.66 -25.41
C LEU A 518 11.13 0.23 -24.90
N ASP A 519 9.92 -0.29 -25.10
CA ASP A 519 9.56 -1.67 -24.76
C ASP A 519 10.32 -2.71 -25.62
N ASP A 520 10.51 -2.45 -26.91
CA ASP A 520 11.35 -3.28 -27.79
C ASP A 520 12.80 -3.33 -27.29
N LEU A 521 13.33 -2.21 -26.77
CA LEU A 521 14.67 -2.14 -26.18
C LEU A 521 14.79 -2.90 -24.85
N VAL A 522 13.71 -2.96 -24.06
CA VAL A 522 13.63 -3.83 -22.89
C VAL A 522 13.65 -5.29 -23.32
N ARG A 523 12.81 -5.67 -24.29
CA ARG A 523 12.71 -7.05 -24.80
C ARG A 523 14.01 -7.57 -25.40
N CYS A 524 14.77 -6.73 -26.09
CA CYS A 524 16.06 -7.12 -26.67
C CYS A 524 17.23 -7.01 -25.69
N GLY A 525 16.98 -6.62 -24.43
CA GLY A 525 18.00 -6.61 -23.38
C GLY A 525 19.00 -5.45 -23.44
N LYS A 526 18.77 -4.40 -24.23
CA LYS A 526 19.58 -3.17 -24.19
C LYS A 526 19.22 -2.25 -23.02
N VAL A 527 17.98 -2.35 -22.53
CA VAL A 527 17.44 -1.59 -21.40
C VAL A 527 16.83 -2.56 -20.39
N ARG A 528 16.95 -2.30 -19.08
CA ARG A 528 16.26 -3.10 -18.05
C ARG A 528 14.94 -2.46 -17.62
N TYR A 529 14.96 -1.15 -17.38
CA TYR A 529 13.81 -0.37 -16.93
C TYR A 529 13.69 0.95 -17.68
N VAL A 530 12.46 1.43 -17.82
CA VAL A 530 12.16 2.72 -18.47
C VAL A 530 11.76 3.73 -17.41
N GLY A 531 12.28 4.95 -17.53
CA GLY A 531 11.85 6.10 -16.73
C GLY A 531 11.50 7.30 -17.59
N VAL A 532 11.04 8.37 -16.95
CA VAL A 532 10.73 9.64 -17.63
C VAL A 532 11.27 10.80 -16.82
N SER A 533 11.52 11.93 -17.47
CA SER A 533 11.93 13.17 -16.83
C SER A 533 11.15 14.35 -17.40
N ASN A 534 10.86 15.34 -16.55
CA ASN A 534 10.27 16.61 -16.95
C ASN A 534 8.94 16.46 -17.71
N VAL A 535 7.97 15.76 -17.08
CA VAL A 535 6.60 15.60 -17.60
C VAL A 535 5.58 16.22 -16.64
N THR A 536 4.47 16.72 -17.18
CA THR A 536 3.32 17.18 -16.37
C THR A 536 2.48 16.01 -15.86
N GLY A 537 1.54 16.25 -14.94
CA GLY A 537 0.68 15.21 -14.39
C GLY A 537 -0.17 14.51 -15.44
N TRP A 538 -0.87 15.27 -16.28
CA TRP A 538 -1.65 14.69 -17.38
C TRP A 538 -0.79 13.90 -18.38
N GLN A 539 0.41 14.39 -18.72
CA GLN A 539 1.32 13.68 -19.64
C GLN A 539 1.76 12.35 -19.05
N LEU A 540 2.16 12.36 -17.77
CA LEU A 540 2.55 11.16 -17.05
C LEU A 540 1.43 10.13 -17.00
N GLN A 541 0.20 10.54 -16.68
CA GLN A 541 -0.95 9.63 -16.67
C GLN A 541 -1.22 9.08 -18.09
N LYS A 542 -1.17 9.93 -19.12
CA LYS A 542 -1.38 9.48 -20.51
C LYS A 542 -0.34 8.44 -20.95
N ILE A 543 0.90 8.57 -20.50
CA ILE A 543 1.96 7.58 -20.71
C ILE A 543 1.59 6.24 -20.07
N VAL A 544 1.22 6.26 -18.78
CA VAL A 544 0.82 5.06 -18.04
C VAL A 544 -0.39 4.37 -18.68
N ASP A 545 -1.41 5.14 -19.06
CA ASP A 545 -2.61 4.62 -19.70
C ASP A 545 -2.30 4.00 -21.06
N THR A 546 -1.42 4.62 -21.83
CA THR A 546 -0.96 4.08 -23.14
C THR A 546 -0.21 2.76 -22.95
N GLN A 547 0.67 2.66 -21.95
CA GLN A 547 1.38 1.40 -21.64
C GLN A 547 0.40 0.29 -21.23
N ARG A 548 -0.59 0.61 -20.38
CA ARG A 548 -1.64 -0.34 -19.97
C ARG A 548 -2.48 -0.82 -21.14
N GLN A 549 -2.96 0.10 -21.98
CA GLN A 549 -3.78 -0.22 -23.15
C GLN A 549 -3.04 -1.14 -24.13
N LEU A 550 -1.73 -0.97 -24.26
CA LEU A 550 -0.90 -1.72 -25.19
C LEU A 550 -0.21 -2.95 -24.57
N GLY A 551 -0.32 -3.17 -23.26
CA GLY A 551 0.35 -4.26 -22.55
C GLY A 551 1.87 -4.15 -22.53
N LEU A 552 2.41 -2.93 -22.42
CA LEU A 552 3.86 -2.66 -22.41
C LEU A 552 4.43 -2.70 -20.98
N ASN A 553 5.75 -2.85 -20.87
CA ASN A 553 6.45 -2.71 -19.58
C ASN A 553 6.20 -1.31 -18.98
N PRO A 554 5.88 -1.19 -17.68
CA PRO A 554 5.58 0.09 -17.05
C PRO A 554 6.83 0.95 -16.87
N ILE A 555 6.65 2.28 -16.87
CA ILE A 555 7.69 3.18 -16.37
C ILE A 555 7.85 3.01 -14.85
N VAL A 556 9.09 3.08 -14.35
CA VAL A 556 9.39 2.85 -12.92
C VAL A 556 9.86 4.09 -12.18
N SER A 557 10.31 5.12 -12.90
CA SER A 557 10.83 6.36 -12.29
C SER A 557 10.38 7.63 -12.99
N LEU A 558 10.26 8.70 -12.19
CA LEU A 558 10.12 10.08 -12.63
C LEU A 558 11.29 10.90 -12.07
N GLN A 559 12.16 11.38 -12.96
CA GLN A 559 13.19 12.35 -12.61
C GLN A 559 12.67 13.78 -12.77
N GLN A 560 12.50 14.50 -11.65
CA GLN A 560 11.83 15.81 -11.61
C GLN A 560 12.56 16.82 -10.73
N GLN A 561 12.46 18.12 -11.04
CA GLN A 561 13.06 19.15 -10.20
C GLN A 561 12.33 19.19 -8.86
N TYR A 562 13.05 18.97 -7.75
CA TYR A 562 12.43 19.02 -6.44
C TYR A 562 13.42 19.41 -5.35
N SER A 563 13.04 20.40 -4.55
CA SER A 563 13.83 20.95 -3.43
C SER A 563 12.92 21.74 -2.50
N LEU A 564 13.43 22.18 -1.34
CA LEU A 564 12.71 23.08 -0.44
C LEU A 564 12.24 24.38 -1.10
N VAL A 565 12.77 24.78 -2.25
CA VAL A 565 12.39 26.03 -2.94
C VAL A 565 11.73 25.78 -4.30
N SER A 566 11.40 24.52 -4.60
CA SER A 566 10.83 24.11 -5.88
C SER A 566 9.95 22.88 -5.65
N ARG A 567 8.67 23.11 -5.35
CA ARG A 567 7.72 22.07 -4.90
C ARG A 567 6.51 21.90 -5.82
N ASP A 568 6.47 22.56 -6.98
CA ASP A 568 5.31 22.56 -7.88
C ASP A 568 4.92 21.17 -8.40
N SER A 569 5.88 20.25 -8.45
CA SER A 569 5.63 18.86 -8.87
C SER A 569 4.79 18.06 -7.85
N GLU A 570 4.61 18.57 -6.64
CA GLU A 570 3.67 18.01 -5.65
C GLU A 570 2.20 18.15 -6.08
N LEU A 571 1.88 19.07 -6.99
CA LEU A 571 0.51 19.35 -7.42
C LEU A 571 -0.11 18.20 -8.20
N GLU A 572 0.57 17.68 -9.23
CA GLU A 572 0.06 16.54 -10.02
C GLU A 572 1.07 15.42 -10.25
N PRO A 573 2.29 15.65 -10.81
CA PRO A 573 3.16 14.54 -11.19
C PRO A 573 3.42 13.57 -10.04
N PHE A 574 3.62 14.07 -8.83
CA PHE A 574 3.84 13.22 -7.66
C PHE A 574 2.58 12.51 -7.16
N GLN A 575 1.39 13.07 -7.40
CA GLN A 575 0.13 12.38 -7.11
C GLN A 575 -0.06 11.19 -8.04
N VAL A 576 0.27 11.37 -9.34
CA VAL A 576 0.31 10.26 -10.30
C VAL A 576 1.36 9.23 -9.88
N CYS A 577 2.57 9.65 -9.48
CA CYS A 577 3.58 8.72 -8.98
C CYS A 577 3.10 7.89 -7.78
N LYS A 578 2.41 8.49 -6.81
CA LYS A 578 1.83 7.77 -5.66
C LYS A 578 0.74 6.79 -6.08
N ASN A 579 -0.13 7.20 -7.01
CA ASN A 579 -1.21 6.35 -7.51
C ASN A 579 -0.68 5.15 -8.31
N GLU A 580 0.36 5.38 -9.11
CA GLU A 580 0.87 4.43 -10.09
C GLU A 580 2.09 3.63 -9.59
N GLY A 581 2.62 3.97 -8.41
CA GLY A 581 3.81 3.33 -7.84
C GLY A 581 5.10 3.66 -8.59
N ILE A 582 5.26 4.90 -9.06
CA ILE A 582 6.46 5.37 -9.78
C ILE A 582 7.40 6.05 -8.79
N GLY A 583 8.69 5.69 -8.78
CA GLY A 583 9.67 6.28 -7.87
C GLY A 583 10.11 7.68 -8.32
N VAL A 584 10.15 8.66 -7.42
CA VAL A 584 10.63 10.01 -7.76
C VAL A 584 12.12 10.14 -7.50
N LEU A 585 12.83 10.71 -8.49
CA LEU A 585 14.25 11.03 -8.45
C LEU A 585 14.46 12.56 -8.51
N PRO A 586 14.50 13.25 -7.36
CA PRO A 586 14.72 14.70 -7.32
C PRO A 586 16.05 15.09 -7.94
N TRP A 587 16.02 15.94 -8.97
CA TRP A 587 17.20 16.61 -9.49
C TRP A 587 17.28 18.07 -9.02
N SER A 588 18.50 18.60 -8.95
CA SER A 588 18.80 19.90 -8.32
C SER A 588 18.25 20.02 -6.89
N PRO A 589 18.55 19.08 -5.98
CA PRO A 589 18.05 19.09 -4.60
C PRO A 589 18.46 20.35 -3.83
N LEU A 590 19.57 20.97 -4.23
CA LEU A 590 20.09 22.23 -3.66
C LEU A 590 19.80 23.46 -4.52
N LYS A 591 18.87 23.37 -5.48
CA LYS A 591 18.49 24.42 -6.46
C LYS A 591 19.71 25.13 -7.05
N GLY A 592 20.57 24.36 -7.71
CA GLY A 592 21.75 24.89 -8.40
C GLY A 592 22.84 25.50 -7.50
N GLY A 593 22.77 25.25 -6.18
CA GLY A 593 23.73 25.75 -5.18
C GLY A 593 23.12 26.69 -4.14
N LEU A 594 21.84 27.05 -4.29
CA LEU A 594 21.16 28.03 -3.43
C LEU A 594 21.06 27.56 -1.99
N LEU A 595 20.84 26.26 -1.80
CA LEU A 595 20.71 25.63 -0.48
C LEU A 595 22.03 25.01 0.03
N THR A 596 23.19 25.61 -0.33
CA THR A 596 24.51 25.13 0.12
C THR A 596 24.99 25.78 1.41
N GLY A 597 24.36 26.89 1.84
CA GLY A 597 24.82 27.75 2.93
C GLY A 597 25.87 28.79 2.53
N LYS A 598 26.28 28.85 1.26
CA LYS A 598 27.15 29.90 0.73
C LYS A 598 26.41 31.19 0.36
N VAL A 599 25.09 31.14 0.26
CA VAL A 599 24.25 32.28 -0.14
C VAL A 599 23.77 33.01 1.10
N LYS A 600 23.97 34.33 1.14
CA LYS A 600 23.51 35.22 2.22
C LYS A 600 22.51 36.25 1.70
N ARG A 601 21.64 36.71 2.59
CA ARG A 601 20.62 37.73 2.28
C ARG A 601 21.30 39.04 1.88
N GLY A 602 20.85 39.64 0.78
CA GLY A 602 21.39 40.92 0.27
C GLY A 602 22.77 40.83 -0.41
N GLU A 603 23.45 39.68 -0.36
CA GLU A 603 24.78 39.51 -0.96
C GLU A 603 24.69 38.74 -2.27
N LYS A 604 25.06 39.39 -3.38
CA LYS A 604 25.11 38.75 -4.70
C LYS A 604 26.24 37.71 -4.73
N PRO A 605 25.97 36.43 -5.09
CA PRO A 605 27.00 35.42 -5.22
C PRO A 605 28.06 35.84 -6.24
N SER A 606 29.34 35.69 -5.88
CA SER A 606 30.49 36.01 -6.74
C SER A 606 31.22 34.77 -7.28
N GLU A 607 31.12 33.63 -6.58
CA GLU A 607 31.87 32.42 -6.87
C GLU A 607 31.01 31.22 -7.29
N GLY A 608 31.67 30.24 -7.91
CA GLY A 608 31.06 28.98 -8.33
C GLY A 608 29.95 29.16 -9.37
N ARG A 609 29.11 28.14 -9.52
CA ARG A 609 28.05 28.13 -10.53
C ARG A 609 27.00 29.23 -10.31
N LEU A 610 26.63 29.51 -9.06
CA LEU A 610 25.68 30.58 -8.76
C LEU A 610 26.28 31.96 -9.05
N GLY A 611 27.54 32.21 -8.68
CA GLY A 611 28.20 33.48 -9.03
C GLY A 611 28.31 33.69 -10.54
N TRP A 612 28.67 32.64 -11.27
CA TRP A 612 28.73 32.66 -12.73
C TRP A 612 27.38 32.98 -13.40
N VAL A 613 26.26 32.49 -12.86
CA VAL A 613 24.90 32.86 -13.32
C VAL A 613 24.51 34.26 -12.87
N ALA A 614 24.82 34.65 -11.63
CA ALA A 614 24.47 35.96 -11.10
C ALA A 614 25.17 37.10 -11.87
N GLN A 615 26.38 36.87 -12.38
CA GLN A 615 27.12 37.85 -13.19
C GLN A 615 26.48 38.13 -14.57
N ASP A 616 25.77 37.16 -15.16
CA ASP A 616 25.06 37.33 -16.43
C ASP A 616 23.76 36.54 -16.42
N GLU A 617 22.64 37.23 -16.18
CA GLU A 617 21.33 36.61 -16.03
C GLU A 617 20.84 35.88 -17.30
N ARG A 618 21.44 36.14 -18.48
CA ARG A 618 21.16 35.34 -19.69
C ARG A 618 21.57 33.88 -19.54
N ARG A 619 22.42 33.57 -18.54
CA ARG A 619 22.83 32.22 -18.17
C ARG A 619 21.83 31.51 -17.25
N THR A 620 20.77 32.19 -16.82
CA THR A 620 19.74 31.62 -15.94
C THR A 620 19.08 30.43 -16.64
N LYS A 621 18.99 29.31 -15.93
CA LYS A 621 18.32 28.07 -16.36
C LYS A 621 17.35 27.63 -15.28
N GLN A 622 16.54 26.62 -15.56
CA GLN A 622 15.54 26.07 -14.62
C GLN A 622 16.10 25.76 -13.21
N SER A 623 17.38 25.39 -13.08
CA SER A 623 18.04 25.11 -11.79
C SER A 623 18.48 26.35 -11.01
N HIS A 624 18.39 27.55 -11.57
CA HIS A 624 18.91 28.79 -10.97
C HIS A 624 17.81 29.85 -10.92
N PRO A 625 17.60 30.53 -9.79
CA PRO A 625 16.69 31.67 -9.77
C PRO A 625 17.31 32.85 -10.53
N LEU A 626 16.46 33.74 -11.06
CA LEU A 626 16.88 35.08 -11.45
C LEU A 626 17.32 35.81 -10.19
N TRP A 627 18.61 36.10 -10.04
CA TRP A 627 19.17 36.61 -8.78
C TRP A 627 18.47 37.89 -8.31
N ARG A 628 18.22 38.85 -9.23
CA ARG A 628 17.49 40.09 -8.92
C ARG A 628 16.05 39.90 -8.45
N ALA A 629 15.48 38.71 -8.60
CA ALA A 629 14.09 38.39 -8.30
C ALA A 629 13.95 37.17 -7.37
N VAL A 630 14.98 36.84 -6.60
CA VAL A 630 14.88 35.81 -5.55
C VAL A 630 13.94 36.31 -4.46
N PRO A 631 12.81 35.62 -4.18
CA PRO A 631 11.87 36.06 -3.15
C PRO A 631 12.47 35.99 -1.75
N GLU A 632 12.11 36.92 -0.85
CA GLU A 632 12.56 36.93 0.55
C GLU A 632 12.31 35.60 1.28
N LYS A 633 11.20 34.93 0.96
CA LYS A 633 10.84 33.60 1.47
C LYS A 633 11.93 32.54 1.26
N VAL A 634 12.74 32.64 0.20
CA VAL A 634 13.86 31.73 -0.05
C VAL A 634 14.94 31.88 1.03
N PHE A 635 15.24 33.11 1.43
CA PHE A 635 16.21 33.36 2.49
C PHE A 635 15.66 32.93 3.85
N ASP A 636 14.36 33.08 4.10
CA ASP A 636 13.74 32.55 5.31
C ASP A 636 13.87 31.02 5.40
N ILE A 637 13.74 30.31 4.26
CA ILE A 637 13.97 28.87 4.16
C ILE A 637 15.43 28.53 4.48
N ILE A 638 16.39 29.30 3.95
CA ILE A 638 17.82 29.12 4.24
C ILE A 638 18.08 29.31 5.74
N ASP A 639 17.59 30.40 6.35
CA ASP A 639 17.77 30.70 7.77
C ASP A 639 17.17 29.60 8.66
N LYS A 640 15.98 29.09 8.29
CA LYS A 640 15.33 27.98 9.01
C LYS A 640 16.13 26.68 8.89
N ALA A 641 16.61 26.34 7.69
CA ALA A 641 17.43 25.16 7.47
C ALA A 641 18.78 25.27 8.19
N GLU A 642 19.36 26.47 8.30
CA GLU A 642 20.58 26.71 9.08
C GLU A 642 20.35 26.50 10.58
N ALA A 643 19.25 27.03 11.12
CA ALA A 643 18.91 26.86 12.54
C ALA A 643 18.71 25.39 12.91
N ILE A 644 17.97 24.63 12.08
CA ILE A 644 17.82 23.18 12.24
C ILE A 644 19.17 22.47 12.11
N GLY A 645 19.98 22.88 11.12
CA GLY A 645 21.33 22.36 10.94
C GLY A 645 22.19 22.52 12.20
N LYS A 646 22.19 23.70 12.82
CA LYS A 646 22.91 23.97 14.08
C LYS A 646 22.46 23.02 15.21
N THR A 647 21.17 22.72 15.33
CA THR A 647 20.64 21.78 16.33
C THR A 647 21.17 20.36 16.14
N HIS A 648 21.31 19.90 14.89
CA HIS A 648 21.74 18.53 14.58
C HIS A 648 23.24 18.39 14.30
N GLY A 649 24.00 19.50 14.32
CA GLY A 649 25.40 19.52 13.86
C GLY A 649 25.54 19.23 12.35
N ARG A 650 24.57 19.69 11.54
CA ARG A 650 24.46 19.43 10.10
C ARG A 650 24.44 20.73 9.30
N THR A 651 24.80 20.63 8.02
CA THR A 651 24.80 21.79 7.11
C THR A 651 23.46 21.99 6.43
N ILE A 652 23.22 23.17 5.86
CA ILE A 652 22.00 23.49 5.09
C ILE A 652 21.79 22.48 3.96
N ALA A 653 22.87 22.07 3.29
CA ALA A 653 22.81 21.06 2.23
C ALA A 653 22.32 19.70 2.77
N GLN A 654 22.85 19.27 3.91
CA GLN A 654 22.45 18.01 4.55
C GLN A 654 21.00 18.04 5.01
N VAL A 655 20.54 19.15 5.62
CA VAL A 655 19.13 19.34 6.01
C VAL A 655 18.22 19.29 4.78
N SER A 656 18.60 19.95 3.68
CA SER A 656 17.80 20.01 2.46
C SER A 656 17.68 18.64 1.77
N ILE A 657 18.80 17.89 1.67
CA ILE A 657 18.79 16.53 1.11
C ILE A 657 18.03 15.58 2.04
N ARG A 658 18.21 15.70 3.37
CA ARG A 658 17.49 14.88 4.35
C ARG A 658 15.99 15.11 4.30
N TRP A 659 15.55 16.36 4.12
CA TRP A 659 14.13 16.70 3.93
C TRP A 659 13.56 15.96 2.72
N LEU A 660 14.26 15.95 1.58
CA LEU A 660 13.85 15.21 0.38
C LEU A 660 13.75 13.70 0.62
N LEU A 661 14.74 13.11 1.30
CA LEU A 661 14.76 11.68 1.65
C LEU A 661 13.64 11.25 2.61
N GLN A 662 13.04 12.21 3.33
CA GLN A 662 11.91 11.97 4.23
C GLN A 662 10.54 12.27 3.58
N ARG A 663 10.51 12.62 2.28
CA ARG A 663 9.26 12.74 1.53
C ARG A 663 8.78 11.36 1.11
N ASP A 664 7.48 11.14 1.22
CA ASP A 664 6.83 9.85 0.94
C ASP A 664 6.96 9.37 -0.52
N VAL A 665 7.14 10.30 -1.45
CA VAL A 665 7.27 9.99 -2.89
C VAL A 665 8.72 9.79 -3.35
N THR A 666 9.71 10.24 -2.57
CA THR A 666 11.13 10.25 -2.99
C THR A 666 11.74 8.87 -2.82
N THR A 667 12.29 8.32 -3.91
CA THR A 667 13.06 7.08 -3.88
C THR A 667 14.55 7.36 -3.63
N SER A 668 15.15 8.24 -4.43
CA SER A 668 16.58 8.54 -4.36
C SER A 668 16.83 9.97 -4.79
N VAL A 669 17.75 10.67 -4.15
CA VAL A 669 18.06 12.09 -4.44
C VAL A 669 19.31 12.19 -5.30
N ILE A 670 19.20 12.87 -6.46
CA ILE A 670 20.33 13.06 -7.38
C ILE A 670 21.19 14.22 -6.89
N ILE A 671 22.38 13.92 -6.37
CA ILE A 671 23.36 14.92 -5.96
C ILE A 671 24.46 15.08 -7.02
N GLY A 672 25.12 16.23 -7.01
CA GLY A 672 26.37 16.43 -7.76
C GLY A 672 27.46 16.91 -6.81
N ALA A 673 28.71 16.62 -7.15
CA ALA A 673 29.87 17.09 -6.42
C ALA A 673 30.99 17.45 -7.40
N THR A 674 31.77 18.47 -7.07
CA THR A 674 32.96 18.87 -7.82
C THR A 674 34.24 18.73 -7.00
N SER A 675 34.16 18.05 -5.86
CA SER A 675 35.31 17.68 -5.01
C SER A 675 34.90 16.53 -4.07
N LEU A 676 35.89 15.79 -3.56
CA LEU A 676 35.67 14.73 -2.58
C LEU A 676 35.04 15.25 -1.29
N ALA A 677 35.50 16.40 -0.79
CA ALA A 677 34.94 17.01 0.42
C ALA A 677 33.46 17.38 0.26
N GLN A 678 33.06 17.88 -0.92
CA GLN A 678 31.66 18.17 -1.21
C GLN A 678 30.82 16.91 -1.32
N LEU A 679 31.37 15.84 -1.92
CA LEU A 679 30.72 14.54 -1.97
C LEU A 679 30.47 14.01 -0.56
N ASP A 680 31.51 13.92 0.27
CA ASP A 680 31.41 13.42 1.65
C ASP A 680 30.39 14.22 2.47
N GLN A 681 30.35 15.54 2.32
CA GLN A 681 29.37 16.39 2.96
C GLN A 681 27.93 16.06 2.53
N ASN A 682 27.70 15.88 1.23
CA ASN A 682 26.38 15.55 0.68
C ASN A 682 25.94 14.11 1.01
N MET A 683 26.88 13.17 1.15
CA MET A 683 26.60 11.76 1.48
C MET A 683 26.26 11.55 2.97
N ALA A 684 26.74 12.42 3.86
CA ALA A 684 26.49 12.37 5.31
C ALA A 684 25.07 12.80 5.73
N VAL A 685 24.05 12.18 5.12
CA VAL A 685 22.60 12.43 5.32
C VAL A 685 21.84 11.21 5.86
N ASN A 686 22.56 10.11 6.09
CA ASN A 686 22.08 8.91 6.77
C ASN A 686 22.53 8.92 8.25
N GLY A 687 21.97 8.04 9.07
CA GLY A 687 22.26 7.96 10.51
C GLY A 687 21.56 8.99 11.40
N TRP A 688 20.77 9.91 10.83
CA TRP A 688 19.97 10.89 11.58
C TRP A 688 18.65 11.21 10.84
N SER A 689 17.73 11.94 11.47
CA SER A 689 16.46 12.35 10.87
C SER A 689 15.96 13.70 11.38
N LEU A 690 15.26 14.44 10.53
CA LEU A 690 14.43 15.57 10.91
C LEU A 690 13.21 15.05 11.68
N SER A 691 12.89 15.69 12.79
CA SER A 691 11.66 15.42 13.55
C SER A 691 10.42 15.85 12.77
N SER A 692 9.25 15.33 13.16
CA SER A 692 7.97 15.70 12.55
C SER A 692 7.70 17.20 12.61
N ASP A 693 8.09 17.87 13.71
CA ASP A 693 7.93 19.32 13.87
C ASP A 693 8.87 20.11 12.95
N GLU A 694 10.12 19.66 12.77
CA GLU A 694 11.07 20.29 11.85
C GLU A 694 10.64 20.14 10.40
N MET A 695 10.15 18.95 10.02
CA MET A 695 9.55 18.70 8.71
C MET A 695 8.36 19.63 8.48
N ALA A 696 7.44 19.75 9.44
CA ALA A 696 6.28 20.63 9.34
C ALA A 696 6.66 22.11 9.21
N GLN A 697 7.68 22.58 9.95
CA GLN A 697 8.17 23.95 9.85
C GLN A 697 8.76 24.26 8.47
N LEU A 698 9.60 23.36 7.93
CA LEU A 698 10.15 23.49 6.60
C LEU A 698 9.03 23.43 5.55
N ASP A 699 8.05 22.54 5.71
CA ASP A 699 6.91 22.42 4.80
C ASP A 699 6.05 23.68 4.78
N GLU A 700 5.64 24.20 5.94
CA GLU A 700 4.81 25.42 6.05
C GLU A 700 5.53 26.61 5.38
N LEU A 701 6.84 26.74 5.62
CA LEU A 701 7.64 27.84 5.09
C LEU A 701 7.93 27.69 3.58
N SER A 702 8.06 26.47 3.07
CA SER A 702 8.36 26.22 1.65
C SER A 702 7.14 26.01 0.77
N THR A 703 5.94 25.93 1.35
CA THR A 703 4.72 25.59 0.60
C THR A 703 4.49 26.55 -0.57
N PRO A 704 4.34 26.06 -1.82
CA PRO A 704 4.07 26.92 -2.97
C PRO A 704 2.66 27.50 -2.89
N ASP A 705 2.41 28.60 -3.59
CA ASP A 705 1.05 29.09 -3.79
C ASP A 705 0.28 28.12 -4.70
N LEU A 706 -1.01 27.90 -4.45
CA LEU A 706 -1.83 27.05 -5.33
C LEU A 706 -2.33 27.89 -6.51
N PRO A 707 -1.93 27.58 -7.75
CA PRO A 707 -2.56 28.21 -8.90
C PRO A 707 -3.98 27.66 -9.11
N TYR A 708 -4.76 28.36 -9.93
CA TYR A 708 -5.99 27.78 -10.49
C TYR A 708 -5.65 26.54 -11.35
N PRO A 709 -6.44 25.45 -11.32
CA PRO A 709 -7.67 25.27 -10.54
C PRO A 709 -7.46 24.68 -9.13
N TYR A 710 -6.22 24.35 -8.73
CA TYR A 710 -5.93 23.60 -7.50
C TYR A 710 -6.44 24.28 -6.23
N GLU A 711 -6.31 25.61 -6.12
CA GLU A 711 -6.85 26.36 -4.98
C GLU A 711 -8.37 26.23 -4.88
N MET A 712 -9.07 26.41 -5.99
CA MET A 712 -10.53 26.31 -6.07
C MET A 712 -11.01 24.88 -5.79
N VAL A 713 -10.36 23.88 -6.41
CA VAL A 713 -10.66 22.45 -6.18
C VAL A 713 -10.42 22.07 -4.72
N PHE A 714 -9.30 22.50 -4.13
CA PHE A 714 -9.01 22.26 -2.71
C PHE A 714 -10.09 22.88 -1.82
N ARG A 715 -10.46 24.15 -2.05
CA ARG A 715 -11.49 24.87 -1.29
C ARG A 715 -12.87 24.24 -1.42
N MET A 716 -13.26 23.79 -2.62
CA MET A 716 -14.54 23.12 -2.84
C MET A 716 -14.60 21.72 -2.21
N ASN A 717 -13.45 21.04 -2.13
CA ASN A 717 -13.37 19.67 -1.61
C ASN A 717 -12.99 19.58 -0.12
N SER A 718 -12.50 20.66 0.51
CA SER A 718 -12.06 20.63 1.92
C SER A 718 -13.17 20.18 2.87
N ASN A 719 -14.43 20.54 2.59
CA ASN A 719 -15.59 20.12 3.37
C ASN A 719 -16.01 18.68 3.06
N ARG A 720 -15.66 18.16 1.87
CA ARG A 720 -16.01 16.81 1.44
C ARG A 720 -15.06 15.76 2.01
N PHE A 721 -13.77 16.05 2.14
CA PHE A 721 -12.81 15.07 2.66
C PHE A 721 -12.39 15.31 4.12
N GLY A 722 -12.74 16.45 4.73
CA GLY A 722 -12.22 16.83 6.03
C GLY A 722 -10.69 17.06 6.03
N LEU A 723 -10.07 17.09 4.85
CA LEU A 723 -8.62 17.22 4.67
C LEU A 723 -8.22 18.69 4.76
N THR A 724 -7.20 18.97 5.57
CA THR A 724 -6.28 20.09 5.34
C THR A 724 -5.32 19.73 4.21
N ARG A 725 -4.52 20.72 3.80
CA ARG A 725 -3.51 20.63 2.74
C ARG A 725 -2.53 19.44 2.86
N GLU A 726 -2.44 18.84 4.05
CA GLU A 726 -1.56 17.72 4.41
C GLU A 726 -2.33 16.44 4.80
N GLY A 727 -3.64 16.40 4.58
CA GLY A 727 -4.47 15.23 4.88
C GLY A 727 -4.83 15.03 6.36
N GLN A 728 -4.65 16.05 7.22
CA GLN A 728 -5.15 16.03 8.60
C GLN A 728 -6.45 16.83 8.76
N ILE A 729 -7.26 16.51 9.78
CA ILE A 729 -8.56 17.15 10.06
C ILE A 729 -8.45 18.69 10.13
N ALA A 730 -9.32 19.40 9.41
CA ALA A 730 -9.39 20.86 9.41
C ALA A 730 -9.67 21.45 10.80
N VAL A 731 -8.71 22.20 11.34
CA VAL A 731 -8.93 23.14 12.44
C VAL A 731 -9.17 24.52 11.82
N PRO A 732 -10.32 25.20 12.06
CA PRO A 732 -10.59 26.51 11.49
C PRO A 732 -9.52 27.54 11.89
N ARG A 733 -9.03 28.33 10.92
CA ARG A 733 -8.22 29.52 11.20
C ARG A 733 -9.16 30.69 11.54
N VAL A 734 -9.11 31.17 12.78
CA VAL A 734 -9.78 32.42 13.19
C VAL A 734 -8.70 33.44 13.53
N THR A 735 -8.67 34.55 12.78
CA THR A 735 -7.85 35.71 13.12
C THR A 735 -8.69 36.64 13.99
N VAL A 736 -8.26 36.86 15.25
CA VAL A 736 -8.89 37.83 16.15
C VAL A 736 -7.90 38.95 16.42
N CYS A 737 -8.28 40.18 16.08
CA CYS A 737 -7.47 41.37 16.32
C CYS A 737 -7.88 42.02 17.64
N PHE A 738 -6.92 42.28 18.51
CA PHE A 738 -7.12 43.04 19.75
C PHE A 738 -6.42 44.39 19.67
N ARG A 739 -7.05 45.42 20.22
CA ARG A 739 -6.49 46.79 20.24
C ARG A 739 -5.39 46.95 21.28
N THR A 740 -5.38 46.14 22.34
CA THR A 740 -4.34 46.18 23.39
C THR A 740 -4.00 44.78 23.93
N PRO A 741 -2.77 44.57 24.45
CA PRO A 741 -2.36 43.33 25.11
C PRO A 741 -3.28 42.88 26.25
N SER A 742 -3.73 43.83 27.06
CA SER A 742 -4.62 43.59 28.21
C SER A 742 -6.01 43.12 27.77
N GLN A 743 -6.49 43.58 26.61
CA GLN A 743 -7.77 43.14 26.03
C GLN A 743 -7.67 41.71 25.48
N ALA A 744 -6.54 41.38 24.84
CA ALA A 744 -6.23 40.02 24.39
C ALA A 744 -6.17 39.04 25.58
N GLN A 745 -5.44 39.38 26.65
CA GLN A 745 -5.33 38.53 27.85
C GLN A 745 -6.67 38.28 28.54
N ARG A 746 -7.53 39.30 28.67
CA ARG A 746 -8.86 39.12 29.27
C ARG A 746 -9.76 38.20 28.45
N GLU A 747 -9.80 38.36 27.13
CA GLU A 747 -10.66 37.51 26.29
C GLU A 747 -10.12 36.08 26.18
N LEU A 748 -8.79 35.89 26.15
CA LEU A 748 -8.15 34.57 26.20
C LEU A 748 -8.48 33.84 27.51
N ALA A 749 -8.36 34.53 28.66
CA ALA A 749 -8.66 33.97 29.97
C ALA A 749 -10.15 33.65 30.13
N LYS A 750 -11.03 34.55 29.69
CA LYS A 750 -12.49 34.39 29.78
C LYS A 750 -13.02 33.23 28.93
N ARG A 751 -12.32 32.86 27.85
CA ARG A 751 -12.72 31.82 26.89
C ARG A 751 -11.85 30.57 26.93
N ARG A 752 -10.89 30.47 27.87
CA ARG A 752 -9.93 29.36 28.01
C ARG A 752 -9.21 29.01 26.70
N LEU A 753 -8.79 30.05 25.96
CA LEU A 753 -8.10 29.90 24.68
C LEU A 753 -6.59 29.98 24.90
N ILE A 754 -5.82 29.07 24.30
CA ILE A 754 -4.35 29.08 24.33
C ILE A 754 -3.85 29.58 22.97
N PRO A 755 -3.14 30.73 22.91
CA PRO A 755 -2.58 31.23 21.66
C PRO A 755 -1.34 30.42 21.27
N VAL A 756 -1.26 29.97 20.02
CA VAL A 756 -0.12 29.19 19.51
C VAL A 756 0.95 30.12 18.89
N SER A 757 0.57 31.30 18.38
CA SER A 757 1.53 32.37 18.05
C SER A 757 0.90 33.76 18.18
N VAL A 758 1.70 34.70 18.71
CA VAL A 758 1.34 36.12 18.87
C VAL A 758 2.24 36.93 17.94
N ARG A 759 1.67 37.65 16.97
CA ARG A 759 2.40 38.67 16.20
C ARG A 759 1.89 40.06 16.56
N VAL A 760 2.82 40.96 16.88
CA VAL A 760 2.57 42.40 16.97
C VAL A 760 2.89 42.98 15.60
N ILE A 761 1.89 43.58 14.95
CA ILE A 761 2.12 44.30 13.69
C ILE A 761 2.41 45.75 14.03
N HIS A 762 3.61 46.22 13.71
CA HIS A 762 3.97 47.63 13.80
C HIS A 762 3.75 48.27 12.42
N GLY A 763 2.76 49.15 12.32
CA GLY A 763 2.39 49.81 11.06
C GLY A 763 1.16 50.72 11.11
N SER A 764 0.59 50.98 12.28
CA SER A 764 -0.50 51.93 12.52
C SER A 764 -0.32 52.54 13.92
N ASP A 765 -0.93 53.70 14.19
CA ASP A 765 -0.82 54.49 15.44
C ASP A 765 -1.24 53.76 16.75
N GLN A 766 -1.57 52.47 16.67
CA GLN A 766 -1.84 51.56 17.78
C GLN A 766 -1.30 50.15 17.46
N PRO A 767 -0.68 49.43 18.42
CA PRO A 767 -0.21 48.06 18.22
C PRO A 767 -1.38 47.08 18.08
N VAL A 768 -1.44 46.36 16.95
CA VAL A 768 -2.45 45.30 16.74
C VAL A 768 -1.83 43.95 17.04
N ILE A 769 -2.44 43.20 17.96
CA ILE A 769 -2.06 41.82 18.26
C ILE A 769 -2.89 40.88 17.38
N THR A 770 -2.19 40.09 16.57
CA THR A 770 -2.79 39.04 15.75
C THR A 770 -2.51 37.69 16.40
N LEU A 771 -3.57 36.97 16.80
CA LEU A 771 -3.45 35.58 17.23
C LEU A 771 -3.57 34.68 16.00
N SER A 772 -2.54 33.92 15.71
CA SER A 772 -2.58 32.85 14.71
C SER A 772 -2.66 31.52 15.46
N LYS A 773 -3.61 30.67 15.08
CA LYS A 773 -3.93 29.36 15.70
C LYS A 773 -4.45 29.51 17.14
N VAL A 774 -5.77 29.38 17.30
CA VAL A 774 -6.46 29.33 18.60
C VAL A 774 -6.92 27.88 18.81
N LYS A 775 -6.47 27.22 19.89
CA LYS A 775 -7.00 25.91 20.25
C LYS A 775 -8.38 26.12 20.90
N VAL A 776 -9.45 25.82 20.17
CA VAL A 776 -10.83 25.99 20.63
C VAL A 776 -11.29 24.68 21.26
N HIS A 777 -11.67 24.70 22.54
CA HIS A 777 -12.15 23.50 23.23
C HIS A 777 -13.59 23.10 22.85
N ASN A 778 -14.33 23.92 22.07
CA ASN A 778 -15.72 23.64 21.68
C ASN A 778 -16.17 24.45 20.43
N PHE A 779 -16.63 23.77 19.36
CA PHE A 779 -17.04 24.38 18.08
C PHE A 779 -18.32 25.23 18.14
N SER A 780 -19.15 25.10 19.19
CA SER A 780 -20.38 25.89 19.37
C SER A 780 -20.18 27.40 19.59
N SER A 781 -18.93 27.85 19.70
CA SER A 781 -18.57 29.26 19.93
C SER A 781 -18.27 30.05 18.65
N LEU A 782 -18.22 29.41 17.47
CA LEU A 782 -17.90 30.02 16.18
C LEU A 782 -19.07 30.79 15.56
N ASP A 783 -20.33 30.39 15.80
CA ASP A 783 -21.52 31.05 15.23
C ASP A 783 -21.74 32.50 15.67
N ARG A 784 -20.99 32.97 16.68
CA ARG A 784 -21.05 34.37 17.13
C ARG A 784 -20.06 35.30 16.41
N PHE A 785 -19.25 34.80 15.47
CA PHE A 785 -18.40 35.64 14.62
C PHE A 785 -19.16 36.19 13.41
N ARG A 786 -20.16 37.05 13.65
CA ARG A 786 -20.63 37.99 12.60
C ARG A 786 -19.73 39.22 12.62
N THR A 787 -18.90 39.38 11.60
CA THR A 787 -18.10 40.60 11.39
C THR A 787 -19.04 41.75 11.03
N ARG A 788 -19.21 42.74 11.93
CA ARG A 788 -19.66 44.08 11.52
C ARG A 788 -18.53 44.72 10.69
N PRO A 789 -18.80 45.32 9.51
CA PRO A 789 -17.78 46.04 8.76
C PRO A 789 -17.29 47.24 9.57
N LEU A 790 -15.99 47.39 9.74
CA LEU A 790 -15.39 48.62 10.26
C LEU A 790 -15.43 49.67 9.14
N ALA A 791 -15.99 50.84 9.45
CA ALA A 791 -16.08 52.00 8.58
C ALA A 791 -14.68 52.49 8.16
N ARG A 792 -14.53 52.85 6.87
CA ARG A 792 -13.34 53.52 6.30
C ARG A 792 -13.25 54.98 6.77
N PRO A 793 -12.05 55.52 7.05
CA PRO A 793 -11.78 56.96 7.01
C PRO A 793 -11.39 57.41 5.57
N PRO A 794 -11.39 58.72 5.26
CA PRO A 794 -11.87 59.24 3.97
C PRO A 794 -10.82 59.42 2.84
N SER A 795 -11.33 59.27 1.62
CA SER A 795 -11.00 59.93 0.33
C SER A 795 -9.54 60.03 -0.18
N ARG A 796 -9.28 59.30 -1.28
CA ARG A 796 -9.15 59.88 -2.64
C ARG A 796 -9.46 58.80 -3.70
N GLU A 797 -10.60 58.96 -4.37
CA GLU A 797 -11.07 58.19 -5.53
C GLU A 797 -10.28 58.56 -6.79
N ILE A 798 -9.99 57.57 -7.64
CA ILE A 798 -10.52 57.50 -9.03
C ILE A 798 -10.83 56.03 -9.36
N ASP A 799 -11.98 55.84 -9.99
CA ASP A 799 -12.78 54.64 -10.25
C ASP A 799 -12.14 53.47 -11.01
N LEU A 800 -12.63 52.25 -10.71
CA LEU A 800 -13.22 51.35 -11.72
C LEU A 800 -14.23 50.40 -11.04
N THR A 801 -15.49 50.56 -11.41
CA THR A 801 -16.68 49.89 -10.87
C THR A 801 -16.90 48.52 -11.52
N VAL A 802 -17.14 47.47 -10.73
CA VAL A 802 -17.91 46.28 -11.16
C VAL A 802 -19.07 46.11 -10.20
N THR A 803 -20.26 46.52 -10.65
CA THR A 803 -21.54 46.24 -9.99
C THR A 803 -21.97 44.81 -10.28
N SER A 804 -22.40 44.13 -9.22
CA SER A 804 -23.12 42.87 -9.32
C SER A 804 -24.58 43.16 -9.69
N SER A 805 -25.04 42.57 -10.79
CA SER A 805 -26.46 42.27 -10.97
C SER A 805 -26.57 41.16 -12.01
N THR A 806 -27.31 40.12 -11.70
CA THR A 806 -28.45 39.65 -12.51
C THR A 806 -29.01 38.37 -11.93
N ALA A 807 -30.19 38.51 -11.32
CA ALA A 807 -31.23 37.49 -11.46
C ALA A 807 -31.69 37.51 -12.93
N LEU A 808 -31.90 36.33 -13.51
CA LEU A 808 -32.40 36.15 -14.88
C LEU A 808 -33.93 36.25 -14.91
N PRO A 809 -34.54 36.95 -15.88
CA PRO A 809 -35.94 36.78 -16.23
C PRO A 809 -36.11 35.83 -17.42
N VAL A 810 -37.28 35.18 -17.42
CA VAL A 810 -37.87 34.39 -18.51
C VAL A 810 -38.16 35.29 -19.72
N SER A 811 -37.91 34.80 -20.94
CA SER A 811 -38.46 35.37 -22.17
C SER A 811 -38.65 34.28 -23.23
N SER A 812 -39.79 34.39 -23.91
CA SER A 812 -40.39 33.55 -24.94
C SER A 812 -39.77 33.68 -26.35
N ASP A 813 -39.91 32.58 -27.11
CA ASP A 813 -39.69 32.28 -28.55
C ASP A 813 -40.19 33.37 -29.55
N PRO A 814 -39.87 33.39 -30.89
CA PRO A 814 -39.87 32.23 -31.83
C PRO A 814 -38.78 32.11 -32.94
N LEU A 815 -38.49 30.84 -33.29
CA LEU A 815 -38.30 30.23 -34.64
C LEU A 815 -37.39 30.89 -35.70
N ASN A 816 -36.38 30.18 -36.24
CA ASN A 816 -36.54 29.17 -37.31
C ASN A 816 -35.21 28.57 -37.83
N ARG A 817 -35.25 27.24 -38.07
CA ARG A 817 -34.52 26.40 -39.04
C ARG A 817 -32.98 26.33 -38.99
N LEU A 818 -32.47 25.14 -38.67
CA LEU A 818 -31.68 24.28 -39.58
C LEU A 818 -31.61 22.83 -39.04
N THR A 819 -31.70 21.88 -39.96
CA THR A 819 -31.98 20.43 -39.84
C THR A 819 -30.86 19.55 -39.23
N PRO A 820 -31.17 18.37 -38.66
CA PRO A 820 -30.17 17.45 -38.12
C PRO A 820 -29.56 16.53 -39.21
N ARG A 821 -28.22 16.44 -39.26
CA ARG A 821 -27.48 15.48 -40.08
C ARG A 821 -27.38 14.12 -39.36
N ARG A 822 -27.78 13.06 -40.06
CA ARG A 822 -27.56 11.64 -39.72
C ARG A 822 -26.07 11.28 -39.77
N PRO A 823 -25.60 10.28 -38.99
CA PRO A 823 -24.27 9.71 -39.16
C PRO A 823 -24.21 8.81 -40.40
N VAL A 824 -23.13 8.98 -41.18
CA VAL A 824 -22.78 8.22 -42.37
C VAL A 824 -21.89 7.03 -41.97
N LEU A 825 -22.31 5.81 -42.29
CA LEU A 825 -21.45 4.63 -42.41
C LEU A 825 -21.01 4.48 -43.87
N PRO A 826 -19.77 4.03 -44.12
CA PRO A 826 -19.53 3.17 -45.28
C PRO A 826 -18.48 2.06 -44.99
N PRO A 827 -18.21 1.11 -45.90
CA PRO A 827 -19.09 -0.01 -46.24
C PRO A 827 -18.38 -1.38 -46.17
N SER A 828 -19.17 -2.44 -46.21
CA SER A 828 -18.76 -3.81 -46.45
C SER A 828 -18.07 -3.99 -47.82
N MET A 829 -17.00 -4.78 -47.84
CA MET A 829 -16.52 -5.46 -49.05
C MET A 829 -16.51 -6.96 -48.85
N SER A 830 -17.30 -7.64 -49.69
CA SER A 830 -17.27 -9.07 -49.95
C SER A 830 -16.62 -9.33 -51.31
N SER A 831 -15.63 -10.21 -51.41
CA SER A 831 -15.29 -11.08 -52.56
C SER A 831 -13.96 -11.79 -52.26
N ARG A 832 -13.61 -12.99 -52.72
CA ARG A 832 -14.27 -14.12 -53.41
C ARG A 832 -13.33 -15.33 -53.17
N HIS A 833 -13.94 -16.51 -53.13
CA HIS A 833 -13.40 -17.88 -53.25
C HIS A 833 -12.03 -18.09 -53.90
N GLN A 834 -11.27 -19.11 -53.43
CA GLN A 834 -11.10 -20.41 -54.13
C GLN A 834 -10.21 -21.44 -53.39
N ASN A 835 -10.78 -22.64 -53.24
CA ASN A 835 -10.26 -24.02 -53.38
C ASN A 835 -8.92 -24.53 -52.77
N GLU A 836 -9.05 -25.69 -52.10
CA GLU A 836 -8.10 -26.70 -51.58
C GLU A 836 -7.12 -27.29 -52.65
N PRO A 837 -6.19 -28.29 -52.42
CA PRO A 837 -6.03 -29.22 -51.27
C PRO A 837 -4.59 -29.74 -50.90
N LEU A 838 -4.54 -30.54 -49.82
CA LEU A 838 -3.76 -31.78 -49.56
C LEU A 838 -2.21 -31.87 -49.66
N LEU A 839 -1.69 -32.61 -48.66
CA LEU A 839 -0.64 -33.65 -48.69
C LEU A 839 0.74 -33.41 -48.07
N THR A 840 1.14 -34.51 -47.44
CA THR A 840 2.26 -34.82 -46.56
C THR A 840 3.53 -35.24 -47.33
N SER A 841 4.67 -35.07 -46.65
CA SER A 841 5.79 -36.02 -46.56
C SER A 841 7.19 -35.64 -47.13
N LYS A 842 8.18 -35.85 -46.24
CA LYS A 842 9.56 -36.42 -46.40
C LYS A 842 10.74 -35.62 -47.00
N ARG A 843 11.74 -35.40 -46.12
CA ARG A 843 13.23 -35.66 -46.18
C ARG A 843 14.07 -34.89 -47.24
N THR A 844 15.34 -34.45 -47.05
CA THR A 844 16.53 -34.84 -46.23
C THR A 844 17.64 -33.72 -46.33
N ILE A 845 18.30 -33.23 -45.24
CA ILE A 845 19.73 -33.41 -44.74
C ILE A 845 20.86 -32.61 -45.50
N PRO A 846 22.01 -32.11 -44.94
CA PRO A 846 22.71 -32.35 -43.63
C PRO A 846 23.29 -31.14 -42.84
N GLY A 847 23.59 -31.38 -41.54
CA GLY A 847 24.78 -30.82 -40.88
C GLY A 847 24.68 -30.62 -39.37
N GLN A 848 25.07 -31.63 -38.56
CA GLN A 848 25.96 -31.53 -37.37
C GLN A 848 25.77 -32.71 -36.39
N ARG A 849 26.90 -33.08 -35.77
CA ARG A 849 27.13 -34.26 -34.94
C ARG A 849 26.29 -34.25 -33.65
N ASN A 850 25.60 -35.35 -33.36
CA ASN A 850 25.00 -35.59 -32.04
C ASN A 850 25.84 -36.56 -31.23
N TYR A 851 26.29 -36.09 -30.06
CA TYR A 851 26.71 -36.93 -28.94
C TYR A 851 25.47 -37.65 -28.37
N ASN A 852 25.58 -38.95 -28.15
CA ASN A 852 24.53 -39.75 -27.51
C ASN A 852 24.46 -39.41 -26.02
N THR A 853 23.46 -38.63 -25.61
CA THR A 853 22.98 -38.57 -24.23
C THR A 853 21.73 -39.44 -24.13
N VAL A 854 21.81 -40.55 -23.40
CA VAL A 854 20.65 -41.39 -23.08
C VAL A 854 19.76 -40.61 -22.11
N GLN A 855 18.70 -39.98 -22.60
CA GLN A 855 17.63 -39.48 -21.74
C GLN A 855 16.73 -40.64 -21.34
N VAL A 856 16.83 -41.06 -20.08
CA VAL A 856 15.78 -41.87 -19.44
C VAL A 856 14.64 -40.92 -19.10
N SER A 857 13.43 -41.19 -19.63
CA SER A 857 12.28 -40.32 -19.42
C SER A 857 11.89 -40.25 -17.93
N GLU A 858 11.38 -39.11 -17.50
CA GLU A 858 10.90 -38.88 -16.13
C GLU A 858 9.82 -39.90 -15.72
N ALA A 859 9.05 -40.40 -16.70
CA ALA A 859 8.08 -41.47 -16.53
C ALA A 859 8.73 -42.81 -16.15
N ASP A 860 9.89 -43.15 -16.74
CA ASP A 860 10.64 -44.37 -16.42
C ASP A 860 11.29 -44.29 -15.03
N ARG A 861 11.69 -43.08 -14.60
CA ARG A 861 12.16 -42.77 -13.24
C ARG A 861 11.05 -42.96 -12.21
N MET A 862 9.87 -42.40 -12.48
CA MET A 862 8.70 -42.51 -11.60
C MET A 862 8.19 -43.95 -11.54
N PHE A 863 8.23 -44.70 -12.66
CA PHE A 863 7.83 -46.11 -12.70
C PHE A 863 8.73 -46.99 -11.82
N LYS A 864 10.06 -46.81 -11.89
CA LYS A 864 11.01 -47.55 -11.06
C LYS A 864 10.89 -47.22 -9.57
N LEU A 865 10.65 -45.95 -9.21
CA LEU A 865 10.37 -45.53 -7.83
C LEU A 865 9.10 -46.18 -7.28
N LYS A 866 8.02 -46.18 -8.07
CA LYS A 866 6.73 -46.81 -7.68
C LYS A 866 6.85 -48.32 -7.56
N LEU A 867 7.68 -48.96 -8.38
CA LEU A 867 7.97 -50.40 -8.29
C LEU A 867 8.73 -50.74 -7.00
N VAL A 868 9.73 -49.94 -6.60
CA VAL A 868 10.45 -50.10 -5.32
C VAL A 868 9.51 -49.92 -4.14
N GLU A 869 8.64 -48.90 -4.18
CA GLU A 869 7.64 -48.63 -3.15
C GLU A 869 6.63 -49.78 -3.02
N THR A 870 6.18 -50.35 -4.14
CA THR A 870 5.25 -51.49 -4.18
C THR A 870 5.90 -52.77 -3.67
N CYS A 871 7.16 -53.05 -4.04
CA CYS A 871 7.91 -54.21 -3.55
C CYS A 871 8.22 -54.12 -2.05
N ALA A 872 8.57 -52.92 -1.54
CA ALA A 872 8.78 -52.70 -0.11
C ALA A 872 7.49 -52.93 0.69
N HIS A 873 6.35 -52.47 0.17
CA HIS A 873 5.05 -52.71 0.78
C HIS A 873 4.69 -54.20 0.84
N GLN A 874 4.98 -54.97 -0.21
CA GLN A 874 4.68 -56.40 -0.23
C GLN A 874 5.59 -57.24 0.68
N ILE A 875 6.86 -56.87 0.83
CA ILE A 875 7.79 -57.52 1.77
C ILE A 875 7.35 -57.26 3.22
N LEU A 876 7.01 -56.01 3.54
CA LEU A 876 6.50 -55.63 4.87
C LEU A 876 5.19 -56.35 5.21
N LYS A 877 4.27 -56.51 4.25
CA LYS A 877 3.00 -57.21 4.46
C LYS A 877 3.19 -58.72 4.68
N ALA A 878 4.21 -59.34 4.09
CA ALA A 878 4.45 -60.78 4.22
C ALA A 878 5.13 -61.18 5.54
N GLU A 879 5.90 -60.29 6.18
CA GLU A 879 6.57 -60.58 7.46
C GLU A 879 5.80 -60.10 8.71
N LEU A 880 4.89 -59.12 8.58
CA LEU A 880 4.22 -58.49 9.72
C LEU A 880 2.96 -59.22 10.23
N ASP A 881 2.50 -60.26 9.54
CA ASP A 881 1.21 -60.89 9.86
C ASP A 881 1.26 -61.93 11.01
N ASN A 882 2.40 -62.21 11.66
CA ASN A 882 2.45 -63.29 12.66
C ASN A 882 3.42 -63.18 13.87
N VAL A 883 3.92 -61.99 14.25
CA VAL A 883 4.79 -61.88 15.45
C VAL A 883 4.48 -60.67 16.32
N SER A 884 4.52 -60.87 17.65
CA SER A 884 4.44 -59.81 18.67
C SER A 884 5.80 -59.14 18.83
N TYR A 885 5.90 -57.84 18.54
CA TYR A 885 7.18 -57.13 18.48
C TYR A 885 7.46 -56.28 19.73
N ASN A 886 8.62 -56.49 20.35
CA ASN A 886 9.20 -55.57 21.34
C ASN A 886 10.24 -54.64 20.67
N ALA A 887 10.71 -53.60 21.38
CA ALA A 887 11.60 -52.58 20.82
C ALA A 887 12.93 -53.12 20.26
N ASN A 888 13.41 -54.28 20.73
CA ASN A 888 14.62 -54.91 20.17
C ASN A 888 14.32 -55.61 18.84
N THR A 889 13.17 -56.29 18.72
CA THR A 889 12.74 -56.92 17.46
C THR A 889 12.52 -55.89 16.35
N CYS A 890 11.97 -54.71 16.67
CA CYS A 890 11.82 -53.60 15.72
C CYS A 890 13.16 -53.07 15.19
N ARG A 891 14.20 -53.08 16.04
CA ARG A 891 15.55 -52.63 15.66
C ARG A 891 16.18 -53.62 14.68
N GLU A 892 16.08 -54.91 14.94
CA GLU A 892 16.60 -55.96 14.04
C GLU A 892 15.85 -55.99 12.70
N LEU A 893 14.52 -55.92 12.72
CA LEU A 893 13.70 -55.82 11.50
C LEU A 893 14.04 -54.60 10.64
N SER A 894 14.29 -53.44 11.26
CA SER A 894 14.69 -52.24 10.51
C SER A 894 16.03 -52.42 9.78
N GLN A 895 16.96 -53.19 10.35
CA GLN A 895 18.25 -53.47 9.73
C GLN A 895 18.11 -54.50 8.59
N VAL A 896 17.27 -55.52 8.78
CA VAL A 896 16.96 -56.52 7.74
C VAL A 896 16.25 -55.88 6.55
N ILE A 897 15.23 -55.05 6.80
CA ILE A 897 14.48 -54.34 5.75
C ILE A 897 15.40 -53.37 5.00
N ALA A 898 16.27 -52.63 5.71
CA ALA A 898 17.26 -51.78 5.07
C ALA A 898 18.23 -52.59 4.18
N GLY A 899 18.68 -53.77 4.65
CA GLY A 899 19.52 -54.68 3.87
C GLY A 899 18.82 -55.19 2.59
N LEU A 900 17.58 -55.66 2.71
CA LEU A 900 16.79 -56.16 1.59
C LEU A 900 16.51 -55.08 0.54
N ILE A 901 16.19 -53.85 0.97
CA ILE A 901 16.01 -52.71 0.06
C ILE A 901 17.32 -52.41 -0.67
N MET A 902 18.45 -52.40 0.03
CA MET A 902 19.75 -52.10 -0.57
C MET A 902 20.20 -53.18 -1.57
N ASP A 903 20.00 -54.46 -1.27
CA ASP A 903 20.33 -55.54 -2.22
C ASP A 903 19.42 -55.54 -3.45
N ARG A 904 18.16 -55.15 -3.31
CA ARG A 904 17.28 -54.97 -4.47
C ARG A 904 17.65 -53.75 -5.30
N LEU A 905 18.07 -52.65 -4.69
CA LEU A 905 18.55 -51.47 -5.41
C LEU A 905 19.85 -51.73 -6.20
N LYS A 906 20.74 -52.61 -5.71
CA LYS A 906 21.92 -53.07 -6.49
C LYS A 906 21.52 -53.72 -7.81
N SER A 907 20.40 -54.46 -7.84
CA SER A 907 19.90 -55.12 -9.06
C SER A 907 19.37 -54.16 -10.13
N PHE A 908 19.12 -52.89 -9.78
CA PHE A 908 18.62 -51.86 -10.71
C PHE A 908 19.71 -50.94 -11.29
N SER A 909 21.00 -51.20 -11.03
CA SER A 909 22.14 -50.44 -11.57
C SER A 909 22.10 -48.93 -11.28
N LEU A 910 21.60 -48.54 -10.09
CA LEU A 910 21.46 -47.15 -9.63
C LEU A 910 22.65 -46.66 -8.77
N SER A 911 23.84 -47.24 -8.94
CA SER A 911 25.03 -47.01 -8.09
C SER A 911 25.60 -45.58 -8.10
N GLN A 912 25.04 -44.69 -8.91
CA GLN A 912 25.46 -43.30 -9.10
C GLN A 912 24.64 -42.29 -8.28
N TYR A 913 23.75 -42.76 -7.40
CA TYR A 913 22.88 -41.91 -6.59
C TYR A 913 23.04 -42.19 -5.10
N LYS A 914 23.22 -41.14 -4.28
CA LYS A 914 23.15 -41.23 -2.82
C LYS A 914 21.70 -41.18 -2.38
N LEU A 915 21.21 -42.26 -1.77
CA LEU A 915 19.83 -42.40 -1.33
C LEU A 915 19.74 -42.23 0.19
N VAL A 916 18.93 -41.29 0.66
CA VAL A 916 18.61 -41.15 2.09
C VAL A 916 17.22 -41.74 2.32
N CYS A 917 17.17 -42.81 3.11
CA CYS A 917 15.91 -43.43 3.54
C CYS A 917 15.66 -43.06 5.00
N VAL A 918 14.54 -42.37 5.25
CA VAL A 918 14.08 -42.07 6.61
C VAL A 918 12.86 -42.92 6.88
N VAL A 919 12.98 -43.81 7.86
CA VAL A 919 11.87 -44.64 8.35
C VAL A 919 11.40 -44.05 9.67
N SER A 920 10.16 -43.55 9.68
CA SER A 920 9.50 -43.05 10.90
C SER A 920 8.41 -44.02 11.31
N ILE A 921 8.43 -44.43 12.58
CA ILE A 921 7.44 -45.35 13.17
C ILE A 921 6.75 -44.60 14.33
N GLY A 922 5.41 -44.49 14.29
CA GLY A 922 4.62 -43.80 15.34
C GLY A 922 3.12 -44.15 15.35
N SER A 923 2.47 -43.95 16.50
CA SER A 923 1.06 -44.31 16.79
C SER A 923 0.07 -43.13 16.67
N LEU A 924 -1.19 -43.43 16.32
CA LEU A 924 -2.35 -42.52 16.30
C LEU A 924 -3.28 -42.81 17.50
N LYS A 925 -2.89 -42.46 18.74
CA LYS A 925 -3.86 -42.16 19.82
C LYS A 925 -3.23 -41.53 21.09
N ASP A 926 -3.82 -40.39 21.45
CA ASP A 926 -3.93 -39.66 22.73
C ASP A 926 -2.83 -39.69 23.81
N ARG A 927 -2.34 -38.46 24.11
CA ARG A 927 -1.61 -37.90 25.28
C ARG A 927 -0.09 -37.64 25.16
N PRO A 928 0.43 -36.60 25.85
CA PRO A 928 1.62 -35.86 25.43
C PRO A 928 2.84 -36.12 26.32
N ALA A 929 3.90 -36.66 25.73
CA ALA A 929 5.31 -36.40 26.05
C ALA A 929 6.17 -37.27 25.12
N MET A 930 6.67 -36.71 24.01
CA MET A 930 7.62 -37.40 23.13
C MET A 930 9.05 -37.03 23.52
N GLN A 931 9.83 -37.99 24.04
CA GLN A 931 11.28 -37.93 23.93
C GLN A 931 11.67 -38.54 22.57
N PHE A 932 12.23 -37.72 21.69
CA PHE A 932 12.75 -38.16 20.40
C PHE A 932 14.21 -38.61 20.54
N GLY A 933 14.48 -39.88 20.27
CA GLY A 933 15.82 -40.36 19.98
C GLY A 933 16.02 -40.54 18.48
N SER A 934 17.08 -39.98 17.91
CA SER A 934 17.49 -40.25 16.52
C SER A 934 18.94 -40.72 16.49
N ARG A 935 19.22 -41.77 15.74
CA ARG A 935 20.59 -42.18 15.39
C ARG A 935 20.72 -42.24 13.88
N CYS A 936 21.65 -41.45 13.34
CA CYS A 936 22.18 -41.65 11.99
C CYS A 936 23.22 -42.77 12.03
N LEU A 937 23.06 -43.78 11.20
CA LEU A 937 24.06 -44.80 10.96
C LEU A 937 24.68 -44.54 9.59
N TRP A 938 25.99 -44.31 9.57
CA TRP A 938 26.76 -44.23 8.33
C TRP A 938 27.22 -45.64 7.94
N ASN A 939 26.81 -46.09 6.76
CA ASN A 939 27.26 -47.37 6.23
C ASN A 939 28.53 -47.18 5.41
N LYS A 940 29.68 -47.54 5.99
CA LYS A 940 31.01 -47.41 5.38
C LYS A 940 31.18 -48.16 4.05
N ALA A 941 30.39 -49.20 3.78
CA ALA A 941 30.55 -49.99 2.55
C ALA A 941 29.92 -49.32 1.31
N THR A 942 28.98 -48.38 1.50
CA THR A 942 28.21 -47.74 0.42
C THR A 942 28.23 -46.21 0.47
N ASP A 943 28.88 -45.62 1.47
CA ASP A 943 28.94 -44.18 1.75
C ASP A 943 27.56 -43.47 1.80
N ASN A 944 26.57 -44.11 2.41
CA ASN A 944 25.20 -43.59 2.55
C ASN A 944 24.78 -43.44 4.02
N PHE A 945 23.86 -42.52 4.29
CA PHE A 945 23.30 -42.24 5.63
C PHE A 945 21.89 -42.81 5.76
N VAL A 946 21.66 -43.57 6.84
CA VAL A 946 20.31 -44.04 7.22
C VAL A 946 19.96 -43.46 8.59
N SER A 947 18.84 -42.72 8.67
CA SER A 947 18.32 -42.16 9.91
C SER A 947 17.04 -42.89 10.29
N VAL A 948 17.05 -43.57 11.45
CA VAL A 948 15.88 -44.28 11.95
C VAL A 948 15.41 -43.64 13.26
N LYS A 949 14.13 -43.26 13.31
CA LYS A 949 13.47 -42.73 14.52
C LYS A 949 12.52 -43.78 15.07
N TYR A 950 12.59 -44.02 16.37
CA TYR A 950 11.71 -44.97 17.07
C TYR A 950 10.93 -44.26 18.18
N THR A 951 9.70 -44.71 18.42
CA THR A 951 8.87 -44.32 19.58
C THR A 951 8.43 -45.58 20.34
N ASN A 952 8.44 -45.55 21.67
CA ASN A 952 7.98 -46.68 22.50
C ASN A 952 6.45 -46.65 22.65
N THR A 953 5.68 -47.31 21.78
CA THR A 953 4.31 -47.85 22.04
C THR A 953 3.71 -48.49 20.78
N SER A 954 2.84 -49.49 20.98
CA SER A 954 2.53 -50.58 20.04
C SER A 954 1.43 -50.29 18.99
N VAL A 955 1.68 -50.74 17.75
CA VAL A 955 0.89 -50.73 16.47
C VAL A 955 1.37 -49.69 15.43
N PHE A 956 1.63 -50.15 14.19
CA PHE A 956 2.59 -49.57 13.24
C PHE A 956 1.96 -48.81 12.05
N ALA A 957 2.58 -47.68 11.68
CA ALA A 957 2.56 -47.12 10.33
C ALA A 957 4.01 -46.84 9.91
N VAL A 958 4.40 -47.25 8.69
CA VAL A 958 5.73 -47.01 8.13
C VAL A 958 5.61 -45.91 7.08
N ALA A 959 6.15 -44.72 7.37
CA ALA A 959 6.35 -43.68 6.36
C ALA A 959 7.80 -43.73 5.89
N MET A 960 8.02 -43.98 4.58
CA MET A 960 9.33 -43.86 3.95
C MET A 960 9.37 -42.59 3.11
N ILE A 961 10.34 -41.72 3.40
CA ILE A 961 10.66 -40.57 2.54
C ILE A 961 11.95 -40.91 1.80
N TYR A 962 11.92 -40.87 0.47
CA TYR A 962 13.11 -41.02 -0.38
C TYR A 962 13.57 -39.64 -0.86
N GLY A 963 14.79 -39.28 -0.53
CA GLY A 963 15.50 -38.13 -1.11
C GLY A 963 16.67 -38.60 -1.96
N LEU A 964 16.77 -38.11 -3.19
CA LEU A 964 17.95 -38.23 -4.05
C LEU A 964 18.72 -36.91 -3.96
N TYR A 965 19.97 -36.96 -3.50
CA TYR A 965 20.88 -35.82 -3.57
C TYR A 965 21.90 -36.04 -4.70
N PHE A 966 22.14 -35.00 -5.48
CA PHE A 966 23.28 -34.90 -6.40
C PHE A 966 24.40 -34.13 -5.69
N ASP A 967 25.66 -34.49 -5.97
CA ASP A 967 26.83 -33.70 -5.54
C ASP A 967 26.83 -32.30 -6.17
#